data_AF-A0A1Y3YLI5-F1
#
_entry.id   AF-A0A1Y3YLI5-F1
#
_cell.length_a   1.000
_cell.length_b   1.000
_cell.length_c   1.000
_cell.angle_alpha   90.00
_cell.angle_beta   90.00
_cell.angle_gamma   90.00
#
_symmetry.space_group_name_H-M   'P 1'
#
loop_
_entity.id
_entity.type
_entity.pdbx_description
1 polymer ?
#
loop_
_entity_poly.entity_id
_entity_poly.type
_entity_poly.pdbx_seq_one_letter_code
_entity_poly.pdbx_strand_id
1 'polypeptide(L)'
;MQNDNIYNQLGYTSEFLTANSEIANLYPDYGDLVKLEVDKFYFSGNHPAVLFVNIKSFSSNDELRRIAAIQHKAWNYRKVILLFALSETEIRIYNCYEKPTYIKENDDINLKLNPAELLRYDTTSSDVDTLNILVEIFSRIGVDNGLLWTEQPEIRKKIDLQNRIDAYLVKSLIETANALEKDGLNKKVIHSLLMRSLFILFLEDKGAANEAGLYTKIKSDCSSYFDILDSKEATYKLFEEVQIHFNGNVTPVLPNEKELVTDNHLKLIKRCFIDGNISDNETLFKNWRLFNFEIIQIELLSEIYENFLGELRHERGQFYTPYNLVELILSDTLPISNSNYNVKILDPACGSGIFLVESYKRLIKRWKKANNTNKISFENLKNLLLDNIYGIEIDETAIKVAAFSLYLALIDELDPKTLWIETNYQLPYLIFDSEDTNIQNQGCNLWRKDTIGEVDTNLFPKVDLVIGNPPFGKNISLASVKDYCIKHKFAKEFVLPFIHKSVEFCPAGKIALIFNSKVLTNTQKPYQNFRKWLFNANYIEKVYNLSIFRKTPKSFGGQLFASAVGPVSIVYFQPNSPETISDTIEYWAPKTYVKSNIVDGVIIDRSDIKDLPREECQNPNSKIWKIALWGDYHSFNLIKKLQRRTLKKFFENNTEWIYGRGLNADSDNPDFIPEYIIKTESIERYRTNVDSAIIRNTKFYRDNNKNLFLPPFILFKQGQHKTEIACSLFEKEAYCTTGAFAINSNNIQDKKVLVSFLNSDIVKFYLFLSASSWGIEREQVFLNELLELPSPFTSLCSPTIKNKISNYFDDIVSKKSQFFNNDDITEIERLIFDEFVKCLSLTERDKIIINDTLVFNLGLFKNGHSSIGFKRTLLSENKLYAQILCNDINSFLHSSKTKVYAKIYDVQSNDPLNLVILHFGKEIKEIEIKNISELRKQLQEIDQYTIQKKAHSIYVQKYIKYYDKDTVYLIKPNQKRFWTRTQAMEDASSLIADIINMAK
;
A
#
# COMPACT_ATOMS: atom_id res chain seq x y z
N MET A 1 22.70 39.35 2.49
CA MET A 1 23.13 38.90 3.84
C MET A 1 21.97 38.63 4.81
N GLN A 2 20.74 39.12 4.57
CA GLN A 2 19.58 38.74 5.41
C GLN A 2 18.84 37.46 4.96
N ASN A 3 18.83 37.11 3.65
CA ASN A 3 18.24 35.83 3.19
C ASN A 3 18.89 34.59 3.82
N ASP A 4 20.19 34.64 4.14
CA ASP A 4 20.89 33.52 4.80
C ASP A 4 20.32 33.22 6.20
N ASN A 5 19.68 34.17 6.87
CA ASN A 5 19.18 33.99 8.23
C ASN A 5 17.97 33.04 8.30
N ILE A 6 17.03 33.16 7.35
CA ILE A 6 15.80 32.34 7.38
C ILE A 6 16.03 30.93 6.83
N TYR A 7 16.89 30.79 5.81
CA TYR A 7 17.37 29.49 5.36
C TYR A 7 18.04 28.72 6.51
N ASN A 8 18.88 29.39 7.30
CA ASN A 8 19.52 28.79 8.45
C ASN A 8 18.52 28.44 9.56
N GLN A 9 17.53 29.29 9.85
CA GLN A 9 16.48 28.99 10.83
C GLN A 9 15.60 27.80 10.42
N LEU A 10 15.33 27.65 9.13
CA LEU A 10 14.60 26.51 8.58
C LEU A 10 15.51 25.30 8.30
N GLY A 11 16.82 25.41 8.52
CA GLY A 11 17.77 24.32 8.31
C GLY A 11 18.10 23.99 6.85
N TYR A 12 17.76 24.86 5.89
CA TYR A 12 18.10 24.78 4.47
C TYR A 12 19.37 25.58 4.15
N THR A 13 20.48 25.25 4.81
CA THR A 13 21.78 25.87 4.54
C THR A 13 22.24 25.60 3.10
N SER A 14 23.18 26.39 2.59
CA SER A 14 23.66 26.28 1.19
C SER A 14 24.21 24.90 0.82
N GLU A 15 24.66 24.10 1.80
CA GLU A 15 25.14 22.73 1.60
C GLU A 15 24.01 21.72 1.26
N PHE A 16 22.75 22.04 1.59
CA PHE A 16 21.59 21.17 1.34
C PHE A 16 20.75 21.59 0.13
N LEU A 17 21.05 22.74 -0.47
CA LEU A 17 20.32 23.26 -1.62
C LEU A 17 21.13 23.03 -2.90
N THR A 18 20.50 22.41 -3.89
CA THR A 18 21.09 22.20 -5.22
C THR A 18 20.60 23.27 -6.18
N ALA A 19 21.51 23.95 -6.87
CA ALA A 19 21.14 24.94 -7.88
C ALA A 19 20.56 24.27 -9.13
N ASN A 20 19.64 24.93 -9.82
CA ASN A 20 19.00 24.37 -11.03
C ASN A 20 20.02 23.92 -12.11
N SER A 21 21.11 24.68 -12.27
CA SER A 21 22.19 24.37 -13.22
C SER A 21 22.96 23.08 -12.89
N GLU A 22 22.87 22.57 -11.66
CA GLU A 22 23.63 21.40 -11.20
C GLU A 22 22.81 20.11 -11.25
N ILE A 23 21.48 20.21 -11.41
CA ILE A 23 20.54 19.08 -11.32
C ILE A 23 20.86 17.98 -12.33
N ALA A 24 21.07 18.34 -13.60
CA ALA A 24 21.36 17.37 -14.65
C ALA A 24 22.62 16.54 -14.38
N ASN A 25 23.58 17.09 -13.61
CA ASN A 25 24.83 16.42 -13.28
C ASN A 25 24.73 15.61 -11.97
N LEU A 26 24.16 16.19 -10.91
CA LEU A 26 24.09 15.56 -9.58
C LEU A 26 22.94 14.55 -9.47
N TYR A 27 21.84 14.79 -10.19
CA TYR A 27 20.65 13.96 -10.20
C TYR A 27 20.19 13.66 -11.63
N PRO A 28 20.94 12.85 -12.41
CA PRO A 28 20.62 12.60 -13.82
C PRO A 28 19.22 12.02 -14.06
N ASP A 29 18.73 11.17 -13.14
CA ASP A 29 17.36 10.63 -13.16
C ASP A 29 16.27 11.71 -12.99
N TYR A 30 16.65 12.92 -12.60
CA TYR A 30 15.78 14.09 -12.41
C TYR A 30 16.16 15.24 -13.34
N GLY A 31 16.88 14.97 -14.44
CA GLY A 31 17.32 16.01 -15.39
C GLY A 31 16.18 16.89 -15.91
N ASP A 32 14.97 16.35 -16.06
CA ASP A 32 13.78 17.12 -16.48
C ASP A 32 13.37 18.22 -15.48
N LEU A 33 13.78 18.15 -14.21
CA LEU A 33 13.51 19.21 -13.23
C LEU A 33 14.06 20.57 -13.68
N VAL A 34 15.09 20.57 -14.53
CA VAL A 34 15.67 21.81 -15.09
C VAL A 34 14.61 22.66 -15.81
N LYS A 35 13.62 22.00 -16.43
CA LYS A 35 12.50 22.63 -17.15
C LYS A 35 11.57 23.42 -16.24
N LEU A 36 11.58 23.16 -14.92
CA LEU A 36 10.76 23.88 -13.94
C LEU A 36 11.22 25.32 -13.73
N GLU A 37 12.46 25.68 -14.08
CA GLU A 37 13.02 27.04 -14.01
C GLU A 37 12.98 27.69 -12.60
N VAL A 38 13.07 26.85 -11.56
CA VAL A 38 13.26 27.30 -10.18
C VAL A 38 14.73 27.70 -9.96
N ASP A 39 15.02 28.40 -8.86
CA ASP A 39 16.40 28.80 -8.57
C ASP A 39 17.18 27.66 -7.89
N LYS A 40 16.55 27.00 -6.91
CA LYS A 40 17.16 25.93 -6.12
C LYS A 40 16.15 24.84 -5.78
N PHE A 41 16.68 23.68 -5.45
CA PHE A 41 15.94 22.51 -5.00
C PHE A 41 16.49 22.05 -3.65
N TYR A 42 15.61 21.63 -2.76
CA TYR A 42 15.97 20.76 -1.66
C TYR A 42 15.63 19.32 -2.01
N PHE A 43 16.57 18.40 -1.80
CA PHE A 43 16.36 16.98 -1.94
C PHE A 43 16.29 16.34 -0.55
N SER A 44 15.20 15.61 -0.28
CA SER A 44 15.12 14.72 0.88
C SER A 44 15.61 13.34 0.46
N GLY A 45 16.83 12.99 0.88
CA GLY A 45 17.57 11.89 0.27
C GLY A 45 17.86 12.15 -1.21
N ASN A 46 17.42 11.26 -2.10
CA ASN A 46 17.63 11.40 -3.56
C ASN A 46 16.39 11.91 -4.31
N HIS A 47 15.42 12.51 -3.63
CA HIS A 47 14.16 12.94 -4.24
C HIS A 47 13.92 14.44 -4.05
N PRO A 48 13.46 15.14 -5.10
CA PRO A 48 13.15 16.55 -4.98
C PRO A 48 11.98 16.72 -4.02
N ALA A 49 12.17 17.56 -3.01
CA ALA A 49 11.19 17.80 -1.98
C ALA A 49 10.63 19.23 -2.07
N VAL A 50 11.50 20.23 -2.09
CA VAL A 50 11.07 21.63 -2.07
C VAL A 50 11.67 22.38 -3.23
N LEU A 51 10.82 23.12 -3.94
CA LEU A 51 11.24 24.09 -4.96
C LEU A 51 11.44 25.45 -4.30
N PHE A 52 12.52 26.14 -4.63
CA PHE A 52 12.79 27.50 -4.14
C PHE A 52 12.87 28.49 -5.29
N VAL A 53 12.14 29.59 -5.14
CA VAL A 53 12.24 30.77 -6.00
C VAL A 53 12.49 32.01 -5.15
N ASN A 54 13.57 32.70 -5.45
CA ASN A 54 13.91 33.99 -4.87
C ASN A 54 13.30 35.09 -5.75
N ILE A 55 12.61 36.01 -5.11
CA ILE A 55 11.97 37.18 -5.72
C ILE A 55 12.39 38.43 -4.97
N LYS A 56 12.23 39.59 -5.59
CA LYS A 56 12.50 40.90 -4.98
C LYS A 56 11.33 41.34 -4.11
N SER A 57 10.10 41.18 -4.57
CA SER A 57 8.89 41.62 -3.87
C SER A 57 7.61 40.95 -4.40
N PHE A 58 6.73 40.52 -3.49
CA PHE A 58 5.39 40.05 -3.84
C PHE A 58 4.44 41.13 -4.38
N SER A 59 4.89 42.38 -4.46
CA SER A 59 4.15 43.47 -5.13
C SER A 59 4.42 43.53 -6.64
N SER A 60 5.42 42.80 -7.15
CA SER A 60 5.75 42.78 -8.58
C SER A 60 4.87 41.77 -9.34
N ASN A 61 4.07 42.26 -10.29
CA ASN A 61 3.26 41.40 -11.15
C ASN A 61 4.10 40.39 -11.94
N ASP A 62 5.30 40.78 -12.40
CA ASP A 62 6.18 39.88 -13.16
C ASP A 62 6.68 38.71 -12.29
N GLU A 63 6.97 38.98 -11.02
CA GLU A 63 7.43 37.94 -10.08
C GLU A 63 6.28 37.02 -9.66
N LEU A 64 5.08 37.55 -9.46
CA LEU A 64 3.88 36.74 -9.24
C LEU A 64 3.55 35.85 -10.46
N ARG A 65 3.71 36.38 -11.69
CA ARG A 65 3.56 35.58 -12.92
C ARG A 65 4.62 34.49 -13.00
N ARG A 66 5.86 34.77 -12.61
CA ARG A 66 6.93 33.75 -12.53
C ARG A 66 6.56 32.64 -11.55
N ILE A 67 6.06 32.98 -10.35
CA ILE A 67 5.60 31.98 -9.37
C ILE A 67 4.48 31.11 -9.95
N ALA A 68 3.48 31.73 -10.58
CA ALA A 68 2.38 31.00 -11.20
C ALA A 68 2.84 30.05 -12.31
N ALA A 69 3.78 30.49 -13.16
CA ALA A 69 4.35 29.65 -14.21
C ALA A 69 5.13 28.45 -13.63
N ILE A 70 5.94 28.67 -12.60
CA ILE A 70 6.66 27.60 -11.91
C ILE A 70 5.67 26.62 -11.25
N GLN A 71 4.61 27.13 -10.59
CA GLN A 71 3.59 26.29 -9.97
C GLN A 71 2.86 25.43 -11.00
N HIS A 72 2.53 25.98 -12.17
CA HIS A 72 1.91 25.26 -13.29
C HIS A 72 2.81 24.15 -13.85
N LYS A 73 4.11 24.44 -14.01
CA LYS A 73 5.11 23.44 -14.41
C LYS A 73 5.26 22.34 -13.35
N ALA A 74 5.34 22.71 -12.07
CA ALA A 74 5.43 21.76 -10.96
C ALA A 74 4.19 20.86 -10.85
N TRP A 75 2.99 21.40 -11.12
CA TRP A 75 1.75 20.65 -11.19
C TRP A 75 1.77 19.58 -12.29
N ASN A 76 2.24 19.94 -13.50
CA ASN A 76 2.44 18.98 -14.59
C ASN A 76 3.53 17.94 -14.28
N TYR A 77 4.53 18.28 -13.46
CA TYR A 77 5.58 17.37 -13.02
C TYR A 77 5.13 16.37 -11.94
N ARG A 78 4.06 16.68 -11.19
CA ARG A 78 3.40 15.85 -10.16
C ARG A 78 4.24 15.51 -8.92
N LYS A 79 5.56 15.39 -8.98
CA LYS A 79 6.36 14.77 -7.90
C LYS A 79 6.72 15.69 -6.74
N VAL A 80 6.51 17.00 -6.87
CA VAL A 80 6.91 17.99 -5.85
C VAL A 80 5.68 18.78 -5.41
N ILE A 81 5.42 18.85 -4.10
CA ILE A 81 4.22 19.50 -3.54
C ILE A 81 4.48 20.94 -3.06
N LEU A 82 5.70 21.27 -2.63
CA LEU A 82 5.98 22.58 -2.03
C LEU A 82 6.83 23.47 -2.94
N LEU A 83 6.35 24.69 -3.17
CA LEU A 83 7.10 25.79 -3.77
C LEU A 83 7.23 26.94 -2.76
N PHE A 84 8.47 27.26 -2.40
CA PHE A 84 8.82 28.35 -1.50
C PHE A 84 9.20 29.56 -2.35
N ALA A 85 8.37 30.60 -2.28
CA ALA A 85 8.71 31.92 -2.81
C ALA A 85 9.23 32.80 -1.67
N LEU A 86 10.40 33.40 -1.87
CA LEU A 86 11.15 34.10 -0.83
C LEU A 86 11.52 35.51 -1.30
N SER A 87 11.17 36.52 -0.51
CA SER A 87 11.70 37.89 -0.62
C SER A 87 12.50 38.26 0.64
N GLU A 88 13.06 39.47 0.69
CA GLU A 88 13.76 39.94 1.90
C GLU A 88 12.82 40.11 3.10
N THR A 89 11.51 40.30 2.87
CA THR A 89 10.55 40.62 3.92
C THR A 89 9.47 39.57 4.11
N GLU A 90 9.26 38.66 3.17
CA GLU A 90 8.11 37.76 3.16
C GLU A 90 8.45 36.37 2.60
N ILE A 91 7.80 35.35 3.16
CA ILE A 91 7.84 33.96 2.70
C ILE A 91 6.42 33.52 2.36
N ARG A 92 6.24 32.93 1.17
CA ARG A 92 4.99 32.26 0.78
C ARG A 92 5.26 30.84 0.32
N ILE A 93 4.45 29.90 0.81
CA ILE A 93 4.53 28.49 0.48
C ILE A 93 3.30 28.11 -0.34
N TYR A 94 3.52 27.57 -1.53
CA TYR A 94 2.47 27.18 -2.46
C TYR A 94 2.39 25.65 -2.61
N ASN A 95 1.15 25.16 -2.76
CA ASN A 95 0.76 23.79 -3.09
C ASN A 95 0.84 23.57 -4.60
N CYS A 96 1.83 22.81 -5.04
CA CYS A 96 2.00 22.41 -6.43
C CYS A 96 1.01 21.32 -6.87
N TYR A 97 0.18 20.75 -5.99
CA TYR A 97 -0.91 19.84 -6.37
C TYR A 97 -2.22 20.57 -6.64
N GLU A 98 -2.31 21.86 -6.32
CA GLU A 98 -3.50 22.66 -6.62
C GLU A 98 -3.59 22.98 -8.11
N LYS A 99 -4.81 22.94 -8.67
CA LYS A 99 -5.03 23.17 -10.10
C LYS A 99 -4.60 24.60 -10.48
N PRO A 100 -3.69 24.76 -11.45
CA PRO A 100 -3.26 26.08 -11.90
C PRO A 100 -4.43 26.87 -12.48
N THR A 101 -4.42 28.18 -12.22
CA THR A 101 -5.42 29.10 -12.78
C THR A 101 -4.73 30.01 -13.78
N TYR A 102 -5.34 30.18 -14.95
CA TYR A 102 -4.86 31.16 -15.92
C TYR A 102 -5.02 32.60 -15.40
N ILE A 103 -4.03 33.44 -15.68
CA ILE A 103 -3.94 34.82 -15.22
C ILE A 103 -3.94 35.75 -16.43
N LYS A 104 -5.07 36.45 -16.65
CA LYS A 104 -5.20 37.49 -17.69
C LYS A 104 -4.36 38.72 -17.37
N GLU A 105 -4.18 39.63 -18.34
CA GLU A 105 -3.42 40.87 -18.14
C GLU A 105 -3.95 41.72 -16.98
N ASN A 106 -5.27 41.84 -16.85
CA ASN A 106 -5.95 42.67 -15.85
C ASN A 106 -6.40 41.89 -14.59
N ASP A 107 -6.02 40.62 -14.45
CA ASP A 107 -6.40 39.84 -13.27
C ASP A 107 -5.56 40.26 -12.05
N ASP A 108 -6.18 40.23 -10.86
CA ASP A 108 -5.43 40.26 -9.61
C ASP A 108 -4.71 38.92 -9.40
N ILE A 109 -3.40 38.93 -9.60
CA ILE A 109 -2.56 37.73 -9.59
C ILE A 109 -2.49 37.11 -8.20
N ASN A 110 -2.55 37.92 -7.14
CA ASN A 110 -2.56 37.40 -5.77
C ASN A 110 -3.83 36.61 -5.49
N LEU A 111 -4.98 37.11 -5.92
CA LEU A 111 -6.25 36.39 -5.79
C LEU A 111 -6.25 35.07 -6.58
N LYS A 112 -5.59 35.05 -7.74
CA LYS A 112 -5.45 33.83 -8.57
C LYS A 112 -4.50 32.80 -7.97
N LEU A 113 -3.49 33.23 -7.22
CA LEU A 113 -2.54 32.34 -6.54
C LEU A 113 -3.03 31.86 -5.15
N ASN A 114 -3.99 32.56 -4.53
CA ASN A 114 -4.49 32.26 -3.20
C ASN A 114 -4.97 30.80 -3.01
N PRO A 115 -5.69 30.16 -3.96
CA PRO A 115 -6.08 28.76 -3.80
C PRO A 115 -4.90 27.81 -3.59
N ALA A 116 -3.75 28.11 -4.18
CA ALA A 116 -2.53 27.33 -4.02
C ALA A 116 -1.73 27.72 -2.76
N GLU A 117 -2.03 28.81 -2.07
CA GLU A 117 -1.22 29.29 -0.94
C GLU A 117 -1.51 28.50 0.35
N LEU A 118 -0.49 27.79 0.84
CA LEU A 118 -0.58 27.02 2.09
C LEU A 118 -0.35 27.89 3.31
N LEU A 119 0.74 28.68 3.28
CA LEU A 119 1.22 29.50 4.38
C LEU A 119 1.87 30.77 3.84
N ARG A 120 1.69 31.88 4.56
CA ARG A 120 2.37 33.15 4.34
C ARG A 120 2.93 33.64 5.66
N TYR A 121 4.18 34.06 5.67
CA TYR A 121 4.84 34.64 6.83
C TYR A 121 5.58 35.92 6.43
N ASP A 122 5.24 37.02 7.10
CA ASP A 122 5.98 38.28 6.99
C ASP A 122 7.04 38.32 8.09
N THR A 123 8.30 38.46 7.70
CA THR A 123 9.45 38.49 8.61
C THR A 123 9.48 39.72 9.52
N THR A 124 8.71 40.76 9.18
CA THR A 124 8.50 41.94 10.02
C THR A 124 7.33 41.78 10.99
N SER A 125 6.54 40.71 10.88
CA SER A 125 5.43 40.42 11.77
C SER A 125 5.87 39.83 13.12
N SER A 126 5.09 40.11 14.17
CA SER A 126 5.22 39.47 15.47
C SER A 126 4.34 38.21 15.60
N ASP A 127 3.95 37.58 14.48
CA ASP A 127 3.10 36.38 14.48
C ASP A 127 3.94 35.14 14.84
N VAL A 128 4.04 34.89 16.15
CA VAL A 128 4.80 33.78 16.72
C VAL A 128 4.19 32.43 16.35
N ASP A 129 2.88 32.35 16.18
CA ASP A 129 2.21 31.08 15.87
C ASP A 129 2.52 30.65 14.43
N THR A 130 2.43 31.56 13.47
CA THR A 130 2.80 31.29 12.07
C THR A 130 4.29 30.98 11.94
N LEU A 131 5.15 31.69 12.68
CA LEU A 131 6.59 31.40 12.71
C LEU A 131 6.87 30.00 13.29
N ASN A 132 6.20 29.62 14.37
CA ASN A 132 6.34 28.28 14.97
C ASN A 132 5.91 27.20 13.99
N ILE A 133 4.77 27.39 13.31
CA ILE A 133 4.32 26.49 12.23
C ILE A 133 5.38 26.39 11.13
N LEU A 134 5.93 27.52 10.68
CA LEU A 134 6.97 27.56 9.65
C LEU A 134 8.22 26.77 10.07
N VAL A 135 8.73 27.01 11.29
CA VAL A 135 9.95 26.36 11.81
C VAL A 135 9.71 24.89 12.16
N GLU A 136 8.55 24.54 12.69
CA GLU A 136 8.24 23.16 13.05
C GLU A 136 7.99 22.31 11.80
N ILE A 137 7.18 22.80 10.86
CA ILE A 137 6.64 21.97 9.77
C ILE A 137 7.40 22.12 8.47
N PHE A 138 7.75 23.35 8.13
CA PHE A 138 8.33 23.70 6.84
C PHE A 138 9.86 23.81 6.89
N SER A 139 10.48 23.66 8.07
CA SER A 139 11.93 23.44 8.17
C SER A 139 12.33 22.14 7.50
N ARG A 140 13.61 22.02 7.14
CA ARG A 140 14.22 20.81 6.59
C ARG A 140 13.85 19.57 7.40
N ILE A 141 13.94 19.65 8.72
CA ILE A 141 13.61 18.54 9.64
C ILE A 141 12.10 18.25 9.63
N GLY A 142 11.26 19.28 9.66
CA GLY A 142 9.80 19.12 9.58
C GLY A 142 9.34 18.49 8.26
N VAL A 143 10.02 18.87 7.17
CA VAL A 143 9.86 18.34 5.83
C VAL A 143 10.29 16.88 5.74
N ASP A 144 11.50 16.55 6.20
CA ASP A 144 12.03 15.18 6.18
C ASP A 144 11.18 14.22 7.03
N ASN A 145 10.64 14.71 8.15
CA ASN A 145 9.76 13.95 9.04
C ASN A 145 8.27 14.02 8.67
N GLY A 146 7.92 14.77 7.62
CA GLY A 146 6.55 14.85 7.11
C GLY A 146 5.52 15.48 8.05
N LEU A 147 5.95 16.33 9.00
CA LEU A 147 5.12 16.89 10.08
C LEU A 147 3.87 17.65 9.61
N LEU A 148 3.87 18.13 8.36
CA LEU A 148 2.72 18.78 7.69
C LEU A 148 1.41 17.97 7.78
N TRP A 149 1.46 16.67 8.05
CA TRP A 149 0.27 15.81 8.00
C TRP A 149 0.01 15.02 9.26
N THR A 150 0.92 15.08 10.24
CA THR A 150 0.72 14.57 11.59
C THR A 150 0.31 15.69 12.55
N GLU A 151 0.91 16.88 12.43
CA GLU A 151 0.78 17.93 13.46
C GLU A 151 -0.24 19.03 13.12
N GLN A 152 -0.47 19.39 11.83
CA GLN A 152 -1.39 20.48 11.45
C GLN A 152 -2.51 20.05 10.50
N PRO A 153 -3.66 19.60 11.04
CA PRO A 153 -4.82 19.21 10.23
C PRO A 153 -5.36 20.32 9.32
N GLU A 154 -5.28 21.60 9.72
CA GLU A 154 -5.86 22.71 8.95
C GLU A 154 -5.08 23.01 7.67
N ILE A 155 -3.74 23.02 7.72
CA ILE A 155 -2.92 23.18 6.51
C ILE A 155 -3.08 21.98 5.59
N ARG A 156 -3.14 20.76 6.17
CA ARG A 156 -3.37 19.53 5.41
C ARG A 156 -4.69 19.56 4.62
N LYS A 157 -5.77 20.13 5.17
CA LYS A 157 -7.06 20.24 4.47
C LYS A 157 -6.99 21.10 3.20
N LYS A 158 -6.00 21.99 3.07
CA LYS A 158 -5.77 22.80 1.86
C LYS A 158 -5.13 22.00 0.71
N ILE A 159 -4.75 20.74 0.94
CA ILE A 159 -4.17 19.86 -0.08
C ILE A 159 -5.23 18.85 -0.52
N ASP A 160 -5.89 19.13 -1.65
CA ASP A 160 -6.82 18.19 -2.27
C ASP A 160 -6.13 17.41 -3.39
N LEU A 161 -6.02 16.08 -3.21
CA LEU A 161 -5.43 15.20 -4.22
C LEU A 161 -6.29 15.06 -5.49
N GLN A 162 -7.57 15.44 -5.46
CA GLN A 162 -8.42 15.48 -6.66
C GLN A 162 -8.02 16.60 -7.63
N ASN A 163 -7.33 17.62 -7.14
CA ASN A 163 -6.82 18.72 -7.97
C ASN A 163 -5.49 18.38 -8.65
N ARG A 164 -4.86 17.25 -8.30
CA ARG A 164 -3.61 16.78 -8.89
C ARG A 164 -3.80 16.38 -10.36
N ILE A 165 -2.78 16.60 -11.18
CA ILE A 165 -2.76 16.35 -12.64
C ILE A 165 -3.32 15.00 -13.07
N ASP A 166 -2.97 13.89 -12.41
CA ASP A 166 -3.46 12.54 -12.72
C ASP A 166 -4.97 12.44 -12.55
N ALA A 167 -5.46 12.79 -11.37
CA ALA A 167 -6.89 12.73 -11.07
C ALA A 167 -7.69 13.68 -11.97
N TYR A 168 -7.15 14.87 -12.22
CA TYR A 168 -7.83 15.88 -13.03
C TYR A 168 -7.89 15.50 -14.51
N LEU A 169 -6.79 15.04 -15.13
CA LEU A 169 -6.80 14.65 -16.55
C LEU A 169 -7.69 13.41 -16.78
N VAL A 170 -7.66 12.43 -15.88
CA VAL A 170 -8.59 11.28 -15.95
C VAL A 170 -10.04 11.76 -15.94
N LYS A 171 -10.38 12.64 -15.00
CA LYS A 171 -11.72 13.24 -14.94
C LYS A 171 -12.09 13.95 -16.25
N SER A 172 -11.19 14.77 -16.81
CA SER A 172 -11.41 15.47 -18.08
C SER A 172 -11.65 14.52 -19.25
N LEU A 173 -10.89 13.41 -19.32
CA LEU A 173 -11.06 12.38 -20.35
C LEU A 173 -12.42 11.66 -20.22
N ILE A 174 -12.84 11.34 -19.00
CA ILE A 174 -14.13 10.68 -18.72
C ILE A 174 -15.31 11.58 -19.07
N GLU A 175 -15.26 12.85 -18.64
CA GLU A 175 -16.28 13.84 -18.98
C GLU A 175 -16.41 14.01 -20.50
N THR A 176 -15.27 14.01 -21.21
CA THR A 176 -15.23 14.08 -22.67
C THR A 176 -15.78 12.81 -23.32
N ALA A 177 -15.40 11.62 -22.84
CA ALA A 177 -15.90 10.35 -23.33
C ALA A 177 -17.42 10.23 -23.16
N ASN A 178 -17.96 10.63 -22.01
CA ASN A 178 -19.39 10.67 -21.75
C ASN A 178 -20.12 11.65 -22.67
N ALA A 179 -19.52 12.81 -22.95
CA ALA A 179 -20.08 13.79 -23.88
C ALA A 179 -20.13 13.25 -25.33
N LEU A 180 -19.06 12.60 -25.77
CA LEU A 180 -18.99 11.95 -27.09
C LEU A 180 -19.96 10.78 -27.22
N GLU A 181 -20.11 9.96 -26.17
CA GLU A 181 -21.07 8.85 -26.14
C GLU A 181 -22.51 9.37 -26.21
N LYS A 182 -22.81 10.47 -25.51
CA LYS A 182 -24.11 11.14 -25.57
C LYS A 182 -24.43 11.70 -26.97
N ASP A 183 -23.41 12.09 -27.74
CA ASP A 183 -23.53 12.57 -29.13
C ASP A 183 -23.56 11.40 -30.15
N GLY A 184 -23.60 10.14 -29.69
CA GLY A 184 -23.87 8.96 -30.50
C GLY A 184 -22.62 8.20 -30.99
N LEU A 185 -21.42 8.60 -30.57
CA LEU A 185 -20.21 7.82 -30.88
C LEU A 185 -20.13 6.54 -30.04
N ASN A 186 -19.66 5.46 -30.67
CA ASN A 186 -19.44 4.21 -29.95
C ASN A 186 -18.15 4.27 -29.11
N LYS A 187 -18.11 3.49 -28.02
CA LYS A 187 -16.97 3.47 -27.08
C LYS A 187 -15.64 3.11 -27.74
N LYS A 188 -15.62 2.20 -28.72
CA LYS A 188 -14.38 1.80 -29.43
C LYS A 188 -13.76 2.99 -30.18
N VAL A 189 -14.58 3.78 -30.88
CA VAL A 189 -14.16 5.00 -31.59
C VAL A 189 -13.72 6.08 -30.62
N ILE A 190 -14.48 6.30 -29.53
CA ILE A 190 -14.13 7.29 -28.50
C ILE A 190 -12.76 7.00 -27.90
N HIS A 191 -12.52 5.75 -27.50
CA HIS A 191 -11.23 5.33 -26.96
C HIS A 191 -10.11 5.53 -27.99
N SER A 192 -10.31 5.10 -29.24
CA SER A 192 -9.32 5.26 -30.31
C SER A 192 -8.94 6.73 -30.53
N LEU A 193 -9.93 7.63 -30.59
CA LEU A 193 -9.70 9.07 -30.79
C LEU A 193 -8.94 9.73 -29.64
N LEU A 194 -9.31 9.44 -28.39
CA LEU A 194 -8.63 10.01 -27.21
C LEU A 194 -7.20 9.48 -27.09
N MET A 195 -7.00 8.17 -27.32
CA MET A 195 -5.66 7.55 -27.36
C MET A 195 -4.77 8.17 -28.42
N ARG A 196 -5.27 8.30 -29.65
CA ARG A 196 -4.53 8.89 -30.78
C ARG A 196 -4.21 10.36 -30.54
N SER A 197 -5.14 11.11 -29.96
CA SER A 197 -4.95 12.53 -29.64
C SER A 197 -3.85 12.73 -28.61
N LEU A 198 -3.85 11.94 -27.53
CA LEU A 198 -2.79 11.99 -26.52
C LEU A 198 -1.42 11.60 -27.10
N PHE A 199 -1.36 10.58 -27.97
CA PHE A 199 -0.13 10.21 -28.66
C PHE A 199 0.43 11.36 -29.51
N ILE A 200 -0.42 12.00 -30.31
CA ILE A 200 -0.02 13.11 -31.17
C ILE A 200 0.43 14.31 -30.33
N LEU A 201 -0.27 14.62 -29.23
CA LEU A 201 0.12 15.69 -28.31
C LEU A 201 1.46 15.41 -27.63
N PHE A 202 1.72 14.17 -27.24
CA PHE A 202 3.03 13.76 -26.73
C PHE A 202 4.14 13.99 -27.76
N LEU A 203 3.91 13.62 -29.03
CA LEU A 203 4.88 13.87 -30.10
C LEU A 203 5.08 15.36 -30.40
N GLU A 204 4.00 16.14 -30.37
CA GLU A 204 4.02 17.61 -30.56
C GLU A 204 4.89 18.27 -29.50
N ASP A 205 4.63 17.99 -28.22
CA ASP A 205 5.27 18.65 -27.09
C ASP A 205 6.74 18.26 -26.92
N LYS A 206 7.12 17.08 -27.41
CA LYS A 206 8.54 16.70 -27.52
C LYS A 206 9.25 17.44 -28.66
N GLY A 207 8.53 18.20 -29.49
CA GLY A 207 9.07 18.98 -30.61
C GLY A 207 9.13 18.24 -31.94
N ALA A 208 8.73 16.95 -31.98
CA ALA A 208 8.91 16.11 -33.15
C ALA A 208 8.11 16.61 -34.37
N ALA A 209 6.84 16.98 -34.16
CA ALA A 209 5.95 17.38 -35.25
C ALA A 209 6.29 18.76 -35.84
N ASN A 210 6.71 19.71 -35.01
CA ASN A 210 7.06 21.07 -35.42
C ASN A 210 8.33 21.09 -36.26
N GLU A 211 9.35 20.33 -35.88
CA GLU A 211 10.62 20.29 -36.60
C GLU A 211 10.50 19.65 -37.99
N ALA A 212 9.58 18.70 -38.16
CA ALA A 212 9.29 18.11 -39.47
C ALA A 212 8.30 18.92 -40.32
N GLY A 213 7.77 20.03 -39.79
CA GLY A 213 6.74 20.84 -40.44
C GLY A 213 5.46 20.06 -40.72
N LEU A 214 5.15 19.03 -39.92
CA LEU A 214 4.10 18.05 -40.18
C LEU A 214 2.73 18.71 -40.40
N TYR A 215 2.34 19.63 -39.50
CA TYR A 215 1.04 20.30 -39.57
C TYR A 215 0.91 21.21 -40.79
N THR A 216 1.95 21.99 -41.09
CA THR A 216 1.97 22.86 -42.27
C THR A 216 1.92 22.10 -43.60
N LYS A 217 2.49 20.88 -43.65
CA LYS A 217 2.42 19.99 -44.82
C LYS A 217 1.01 19.45 -45.05
N ILE A 218 0.26 19.18 -43.97
CA ILE A 218 -1.13 18.71 -44.05
C ILE A 218 -2.06 19.86 -44.45
N LYS A 219 -1.87 21.03 -43.86
CA LYS A 219 -2.63 22.25 -44.15
C LYS A 219 -1.79 23.50 -43.81
N SER A 220 -1.62 24.40 -44.78
CA SER A 220 -0.63 25.50 -44.71
C SER A 220 -0.86 26.53 -43.60
N ASP A 221 -2.08 26.65 -43.08
CA ASP A 221 -2.47 27.56 -41.99
C ASP A 221 -2.42 26.90 -40.60
N CYS A 222 -2.06 25.61 -40.51
CA CYS A 222 -1.98 24.88 -39.25
C CYS A 222 -0.55 24.86 -38.69
N SER A 223 -0.42 25.18 -37.40
CA SER A 223 0.86 25.21 -36.67
C SER A 223 0.92 24.23 -35.51
N SER A 224 -0.21 23.64 -35.12
CA SER A 224 -0.36 22.71 -34.01
C SER A 224 -1.42 21.65 -34.31
N TYR A 225 -1.45 20.56 -33.53
CA TYR A 225 -2.54 19.59 -33.57
C TYR A 225 -3.90 20.23 -33.26
N PHE A 226 -3.93 21.25 -32.40
CA PHE A 226 -5.16 21.97 -32.10
C PHE A 226 -5.73 22.75 -33.30
N ASP A 227 -4.88 23.26 -34.19
CA ASP A 227 -5.35 23.86 -35.45
C ASP A 227 -5.87 22.77 -36.42
N ILE A 228 -5.28 21.57 -36.38
CA ILE A 228 -5.72 20.42 -37.20
C ILE A 228 -7.11 19.93 -36.77
N LEU A 229 -7.38 19.89 -35.46
CA LEU A 229 -8.68 19.49 -34.89
C LEU A 229 -9.86 20.38 -35.32
N ASP A 230 -9.60 21.56 -35.89
CA ASP A 230 -10.64 22.44 -36.45
C ASP A 230 -11.18 21.96 -37.81
N SER A 231 -10.56 20.95 -38.42
CA SER A 231 -11.03 20.31 -39.67
C SER A 231 -10.95 18.80 -39.57
N LYS A 232 -12.10 18.14 -39.73
CA LYS A 232 -12.18 16.69 -39.87
C LYS A 232 -11.27 16.15 -40.97
N GLU A 233 -11.24 16.79 -42.14
CA GLU A 233 -10.40 16.33 -43.27
C GLU A 233 -8.91 16.40 -42.92
N ALA A 234 -8.45 17.51 -42.33
CA ALA A 234 -7.06 17.66 -41.93
C ALA A 234 -6.69 16.65 -40.82
N THR A 235 -7.60 16.45 -39.86
CA THR A 235 -7.42 15.51 -38.75
C THR A 235 -7.21 14.09 -39.25
N TYR A 236 -8.05 13.61 -40.17
CA TYR A 236 -7.91 12.25 -40.70
C TYR A 236 -6.70 12.09 -41.62
N LYS A 237 -6.28 13.14 -42.35
CA LYS A 237 -4.99 13.12 -43.06
C LYS A 237 -3.82 12.94 -42.09
N LEU A 238 -3.82 13.68 -40.97
CA LEU A 238 -2.80 13.50 -39.93
C LEU A 238 -2.80 12.08 -39.38
N PHE A 239 -3.98 11.52 -39.10
CA PHE A 239 -4.10 10.15 -38.60
C PHE A 239 -3.55 9.13 -39.59
N GLU A 240 -3.82 9.30 -40.89
CA GLU A 240 -3.28 8.45 -41.96
C GLU A 240 -1.73 8.56 -42.04
N GLU A 241 -1.17 9.77 -41.96
CA GLU A 241 0.30 9.99 -41.95
C GLU A 241 0.99 9.35 -40.73
N VAL A 242 0.41 9.53 -39.53
CA VAL A 242 0.88 8.88 -38.30
C VAL A 242 0.83 7.36 -38.45
N GLN A 243 -0.23 6.84 -39.07
CA GLN A 243 -0.39 5.41 -39.31
C GLN A 243 0.69 4.88 -40.27
N ILE A 244 1.01 5.60 -41.35
CA ILE A 244 2.05 5.17 -42.30
C ILE A 244 3.44 5.19 -41.63
N HIS A 245 3.78 6.28 -40.94
CA HIS A 245 5.11 6.47 -40.37
C HIS A 245 5.47 5.42 -39.31
N PHE A 246 4.50 5.06 -38.46
CA PHE A 246 4.70 4.14 -37.33
C PHE A 246 4.16 2.72 -37.59
N ASN A 247 4.04 2.28 -38.86
CA ASN A 247 3.52 0.95 -39.26
C ASN A 247 2.08 0.61 -38.82
N GLY A 248 1.32 1.64 -38.45
CA GLY A 248 -0.10 1.59 -38.14
C GLY A 248 -0.49 0.82 -36.90
N ASN A 249 0.50 0.41 -36.11
CA ASN A 249 0.31 -0.49 -34.97
C ASN A 249 -0.04 0.24 -33.66
N VAL A 250 0.12 1.56 -33.61
CA VAL A 250 -0.03 2.36 -32.39
C VAL A 250 -1.50 2.70 -32.12
N THR A 251 -2.22 3.22 -33.12
CA THR A 251 -3.64 3.63 -33.02
C THR A 251 -4.31 3.65 -34.41
N PRO A 252 -4.63 2.50 -35.01
CA PRO A 252 -5.19 2.44 -36.36
C PRO A 252 -6.52 3.20 -36.45
N VAL A 253 -6.78 3.83 -37.59
CA VAL A 253 -8.11 4.37 -37.91
C VAL A 253 -9.08 3.20 -38.09
N LEU A 254 -10.13 3.16 -37.27
CA LEU A 254 -11.11 2.07 -37.31
C LEU A 254 -11.96 2.14 -38.60
N PRO A 255 -12.48 1.00 -39.09
CA PRO A 255 -13.43 1.00 -40.20
C PRO A 255 -14.62 1.91 -39.91
N ASN A 256 -14.98 2.76 -40.87
CA ASN A 256 -16.08 3.74 -40.80
C ASN A 256 -15.91 4.85 -39.73
N GLU A 257 -14.78 4.92 -39.02
CA GLU A 257 -14.51 5.96 -38.00
C GLU A 257 -14.67 7.37 -38.60
N LYS A 258 -14.08 7.58 -39.78
CA LYS A 258 -14.13 8.83 -40.53
C LYS A 258 -15.55 9.23 -40.91
N GLU A 259 -16.47 8.29 -41.09
CA GLU A 259 -17.86 8.61 -41.42
C GLU A 259 -18.65 9.04 -40.18
N LEU A 260 -18.36 8.40 -39.04
CA LEU A 260 -19.06 8.61 -37.76
C LEU A 260 -18.62 9.89 -37.03
N VAL A 261 -17.36 10.29 -37.16
CA VAL A 261 -16.81 11.45 -36.44
C VAL A 261 -17.22 12.76 -37.10
N THR A 262 -17.60 13.76 -36.30
CA THR A 262 -18.02 15.10 -36.75
C THR A 262 -17.03 16.16 -36.25
N ASP A 263 -17.08 17.37 -36.80
CA ASP A 263 -16.25 18.48 -36.28
C ASP A 263 -16.60 18.84 -34.82
N ASN A 264 -17.86 18.62 -34.39
CA ASN A 264 -18.25 18.83 -33.00
C ASN A 264 -17.52 17.88 -32.05
N HIS A 265 -17.39 16.61 -32.43
CA HIS A 265 -16.62 15.63 -31.67
C HIS A 265 -15.15 16.05 -31.52
N LEU A 266 -14.53 16.56 -32.60
CA LEU A 266 -13.15 17.03 -32.57
C LEU A 266 -12.97 18.29 -31.71
N LYS A 267 -13.96 19.19 -31.68
CA LYS A 267 -13.98 20.35 -30.77
C LYS A 267 -14.03 19.93 -29.30
N LEU A 268 -14.78 18.88 -28.94
CA LEU A 268 -14.79 18.35 -27.58
C LEU A 268 -13.41 17.81 -27.17
N ILE A 269 -12.75 17.07 -28.07
CA ILE A 269 -11.38 16.58 -27.87
C ILE A 269 -10.40 17.74 -27.69
N LYS A 270 -10.50 18.77 -28.53
CA LYS A 270 -9.69 19.99 -28.43
C LYS A 270 -9.84 20.67 -27.07
N ARG A 271 -11.07 20.89 -26.61
CA ARG A 271 -11.36 21.51 -25.30
C ARG A 271 -10.85 20.68 -24.13
N CYS A 272 -10.97 19.36 -24.21
CA CYS A 272 -10.44 18.43 -23.22
C CYS A 272 -8.97 18.70 -22.92
N PHE A 273 -8.12 18.78 -23.96
CA PHE A 273 -6.67 18.91 -23.79
C PHE A 273 -6.16 20.35 -23.61
N ILE A 274 -6.97 21.38 -23.90
CA ILE A 274 -6.59 22.78 -23.60
C ILE A 274 -6.98 23.13 -22.16
N ASP A 275 -8.25 22.93 -21.79
CA ASP A 275 -8.85 23.51 -20.58
C ASP A 275 -9.13 22.47 -19.48
N GLY A 276 -9.14 21.19 -19.83
CA GLY A 276 -9.57 20.11 -18.95
C GLY A 276 -11.06 20.13 -18.63
N ASN A 277 -11.89 20.83 -19.43
CA ASN A 277 -13.34 20.93 -19.25
C ASN A 277 -14.06 20.93 -20.61
N ILE A 278 -15.33 20.51 -20.60
CA ILE A 278 -16.23 20.45 -21.76
C ILE A 278 -17.20 21.66 -21.87
N SER A 279 -17.16 22.62 -20.94
CA SER A 279 -18.06 23.78 -20.95
C SER A 279 -17.88 24.71 -22.16
N ASP A 280 -18.97 25.25 -22.71
CA ASP A 280 -18.98 26.14 -23.89
C ASP A 280 -18.36 27.53 -23.69
N ASN A 281 -17.97 27.87 -22.46
CA ASN A 281 -17.21 29.08 -22.21
C ASN A 281 -15.76 28.81 -22.62
N GLU A 282 -15.39 29.20 -23.84
CA GLU A 282 -13.99 29.32 -24.25
C GLU A 282 -13.29 30.30 -23.30
N THR A 283 -12.70 29.74 -22.27
CA THR A 283 -11.62 30.38 -21.56
C THR A 283 -10.42 29.57 -21.94
N LEU A 284 -9.73 29.93 -23.03
CA LEU A 284 -8.28 30.18 -23.08
C LEU A 284 -7.78 30.41 -24.52
N PHE A 285 -6.84 31.34 -24.64
CA PHE A 285 -6.24 31.79 -25.90
C PHE A 285 -5.19 30.79 -26.41
N LYS A 286 -4.89 30.82 -27.72
CA LYS A 286 -4.03 29.87 -28.46
C LYS A 286 -2.66 29.51 -27.84
N ASN A 287 -2.14 30.25 -26.85
CA ASN A 287 -0.76 30.13 -26.38
C ASN A 287 -0.60 29.58 -24.93
N TRP A 288 -1.68 29.18 -24.24
CA TRP A 288 -1.59 28.58 -22.90
C TRP A 288 -2.44 27.32 -22.80
N ARG A 289 -1.85 26.22 -22.35
CA ARG A 289 -2.50 24.90 -22.18
C ARG A 289 -2.39 24.45 -20.74
N LEU A 290 -3.46 23.87 -20.19
CA LEU A 290 -3.43 23.33 -18.83
C LEU A 290 -2.44 22.17 -18.71
N PHE A 291 -2.47 21.25 -19.68
CA PHE A 291 -1.59 20.08 -19.76
C PHE A 291 -0.35 20.37 -20.61
N ASN A 292 0.83 20.05 -20.10
CA ASN A 292 2.10 20.19 -20.80
C ASN A 292 2.82 18.84 -20.86
N PHE A 293 2.75 18.15 -22.01
CA PHE A 293 3.31 16.83 -22.22
C PHE A 293 4.84 16.82 -22.37
N GLU A 294 5.49 17.98 -22.42
CA GLU A 294 6.95 18.09 -22.30
C GLU A 294 7.45 17.80 -20.87
N ILE A 295 6.57 18.06 -19.88
CA ILE A 295 6.84 17.92 -18.45
C ILE A 295 6.14 16.67 -17.87
N ILE A 296 4.94 16.34 -18.34
CA ILE A 296 4.21 15.13 -17.93
C ILE A 296 5.07 13.91 -18.23
N GLN A 297 5.37 13.16 -17.19
CA GLN A 297 6.20 11.97 -17.28
C GLN A 297 5.42 10.82 -17.93
N ILE A 298 6.13 9.95 -18.63
CA ILE A 298 5.49 8.87 -19.38
C ILE A 298 4.80 7.84 -18.47
N GLU A 299 5.32 7.64 -17.26
CA GLU A 299 4.71 6.79 -16.23
C GLU A 299 3.34 7.36 -15.81
N LEU A 300 3.26 8.68 -15.68
CA LEU A 300 2.03 9.39 -15.35
C LEU A 300 1.02 9.27 -16.50
N LEU A 301 1.48 9.33 -17.74
CA LEU A 301 0.63 9.16 -18.90
C LEU A 301 0.02 7.76 -18.97
N SER A 302 0.81 6.69 -18.77
CA SER A 302 0.31 5.32 -18.65
C SER A 302 -0.73 5.19 -17.51
N GLU A 303 -0.44 5.73 -16.33
CA GLU A 303 -1.36 5.73 -15.19
C GLU A 303 -2.71 6.41 -15.52
N ILE A 304 -2.69 7.52 -16.26
CA ILE A 304 -3.89 8.26 -16.67
C ILE A 304 -4.74 7.45 -17.65
N TYR A 305 -4.11 6.82 -18.64
CA TYR A 305 -4.83 5.95 -19.59
C TYR A 305 -5.52 4.78 -18.91
N GLU A 306 -4.82 4.18 -17.96
CA GLU A 306 -5.31 3.03 -17.21
C GLU A 306 -6.52 3.38 -16.35
N ASN A 307 -6.41 4.48 -15.60
CA ASN A 307 -7.51 4.97 -14.77
C ASN A 307 -8.73 5.35 -15.62
N PHE A 308 -8.50 6.02 -16.76
CA PHE A 308 -9.56 6.37 -17.71
C PHE A 308 -10.33 5.14 -18.21
N LEU A 309 -9.63 4.10 -18.67
CA LEU A 309 -10.27 2.87 -19.17
C LEU A 309 -10.95 2.07 -18.05
N GLY A 310 -10.35 2.05 -16.86
CA GLY A 310 -10.90 1.38 -15.69
C GLY A 310 -12.26 1.95 -15.26
N GLU A 311 -12.40 3.27 -15.25
CA GLU A 311 -13.65 3.94 -14.86
C GLU A 311 -14.79 3.69 -15.87
N LEU A 312 -14.49 3.57 -17.16
CA LEU A 312 -15.49 3.32 -18.22
C LEU A 312 -16.00 1.87 -18.27
N ARG A 313 -15.31 0.92 -17.64
CA ARG A 313 -15.63 -0.51 -17.74
C ARG A 313 -16.68 -1.00 -16.75
N HIS A 314 -16.95 -0.31 -15.64
CA HIS A 314 -17.92 -0.66 -14.58
C HIS A 314 -17.99 -2.13 -14.09
N GLU A 315 -17.15 -3.05 -14.58
CA GLU A 315 -17.20 -4.49 -14.36
C GLU A 315 -15.89 -5.07 -13.78
N ARG A 316 -16.05 -6.26 -13.19
CA ARG A 316 -15.30 -6.85 -12.08
C ARG A 316 -13.82 -7.15 -12.37
N GLY A 317 -12.94 -6.77 -11.44
CA GLY A 317 -11.67 -7.47 -11.17
C GLY A 317 -10.39 -6.89 -11.77
N GLN A 318 -10.49 -5.89 -12.65
CA GLN A 318 -9.34 -5.14 -13.17
C GLN A 318 -8.94 -4.07 -12.14
N PHE A 319 -8.01 -4.40 -11.25
CA PHE A 319 -7.46 -3.47 -10.28
C PHE A 319 -6.07 -3.01 -10.73
N TYR A 320 -5.92 -1.70 -10.89
CA TYR A 320 -4.65 -1.06 -11.25
C TYR A 320 -3.54 -1.42 -10.27
N THR A 321 -2.33 -1.67 -10.79
CA THR A 321 -1.12 -1.89 -9.97
C THR A 321 -0.47 -0.54 -9.71
N PRO A 322 -0.41 -0.05 -8.45
CA PRO A 322 0.25 1.21 -8.17
C PRO A 322 1.73 1.17 -8.57
N TYR A 323 2.23 2.24 -9.19
CA TYR A 323 3.64 2.36 -9.66
C TYR A 323 4.67 1.98 -8.58
N ASN A 324 4.44 2.37 -7.32
CA ASN A 324 5.37 2.07 -6.23
C ASN A 324 5.47 0.57 -5.91
N LEU A 325 4.41 -0.20 -6.18
CA LEU A 325 4.43 -1.65 -6.05
C LEU A 325 5.26 -2.29 -7.18
N VAL A 326 5.15 -1.75 -8.39
CA VAL A 326 6.00 -2.14 -9.54
C VAL A 326 7.46 -1.86 -9.23
N GLU A 327 7.77 -0.65 -8.75
CA GLU A 327 9.12 -0.25 -8.37
C GLU A 327 9.71 -1.10 -7.24
N LEU A 328 8.91 -1.50 -6.25
CA LEU A 328 9.34 -2.42 -5.19
C LEU A 328 9.80 -3.76 -5.78
N ILE A 329 8.97 -4.38 -6.62
CA ILE A 329 9.23 -5.69 -7.23
C ILE A 329 10.45 -5.62 -8.14
N LEU A 330 10.51 -4.62 -9.01
CA LEU A 330 11.63 -4.46 -9.94
C LEU A 330 12.93 -4.08 -9.23
N SER A 331 12.90 -3.35 -8.12
CA SER A 331 14.12 -3.05 -7.35
C SER A 331 14.73 -4.31 -6.73
N ASP A 332 13.91 -5.28 -6.33
CA ASP A 332 14.38 -6.58 -5.81
C ASP A 332 14.75 -7.58 -6.94
N THR A 333 14.04 -7.58 -8.08
CA THR A 333 14.22 -8.58 -9.16
C THR A 333 15.09 -8.10 -10.32
N LEU A 334 15.01 -6.82 -10.67
CA LEU A 334 15.66 -6.21 -11.82
C LEU A 334 16.36 -4.88 -11.44
N PRO A 335 17.35 -4.89 -10.52
CA PRO A 335 18.04 -3.67 -10.08
C PRO A 335 18.85 -3.00 -11.20
N ILE A 336 18.78 -1.68 -11.32
CA ILE A 336 19.46 -0.89 -12.36
C ILE A 336 21.00 -0.95 -12.23
N SER A 337 21.51 -1.26 -11.03
CA SER A 337 22.95 -1.37 -10.76
C SER A 337 23.64 -2.51 -11.50
N ASN A 338 22.90 -3.52 -11.97
CA ASN A 338 23.45 -4.64 -12.75
C ASN A 338 23.66 -4.22 -14.24
N SER A 339 24.65 -4.79 -14.92
CA SER A 339 24.89 -4.58 -16.36
C SER A 339 24.26 -5.64 -17.27
N ASN A 340 23.78 -6.76 -16.74
CA ASN A 340 23.10 -7.77 -17.56
C ASN A 340 21.72 -7.26 -18.03
N TYR A 341 21.63 -6.93 -19.32
CA TYR A 341 20.40 -6.45 -19.98
C TYR A 341 19.69 -7.53 -20.80
N ASN A 342 20.30 -8.71 -21.00
CA ASN A 342 19.68 -9.84 -21.70
C ASN A 342 18.93 -10.70 -20.68
N VAL A 343 17.73 -10.26 -20.31
CA VAL A 343 16.86 -10.91 -19.32
C VAL A 343 15.46 -10.96 -19.92
N LYS A 344 14.96 -12.15 -20.21
CA LYS A 344 13.60 -12.34 -20.73
C LYS A 344 12.58 -12.25 -19.61
N ILE A 345 11.59 -11.39 -19.78
CA ILE A 345 10.62 -11.00 -18.77
C ILE A 345 9.21 -11.26 -19.29
N LEU A 346 8.39 -11.91 -18.48
CA LEU A 346 6.97 -12.16 -18.75
C LEU A 346 6.09 -11.52 -17.68
N ASP A 347 5.04 -10.82 -18.11
CA ASP A 347 3.84 -10.63 -17.30
C ASP A 347 2.68 -11.49 -17.82
N PRO A 348 2.23 -12.51 -17.06
CA PRO A 348 1.24 -13.49 -17.51
C PRO A 348 -0.21 -12.97 -17.42
N ALA A 349 -0.41 -11.74 -16.95
CA ALA A 349 -1.69 -11.03 -16.93
C ALA A 349 -1.41 -9.53 -17.03
N CYS A 350 -0.80 -9.12 -18.14
CA CYS A 350 -0.08 -7.85 -18.22
C CYS A 350 -0.97 -6.62 -18.15
N GLY A 351 -2.28 -6.76 -18.39
CA GLY A 351 -3.19 -5.63 -18.48
C GLY A 351 -2.66 -4.58 -19.46
N SER A 352 -2.52 -3.37 -18.95
CA SER A 352 -1.96 -2.18 -19.58
C SER A 352 -0.43 -2.14 -19.71
N GLY A 353 0.28 -3.12 -19.17
CA GLY A 353 1.71 -3.31 -19.41
C GLY A 353 2.67 -2.53 -18.50
N ILE A 354 2.22 -1.94 -17.39
CA ILE A 354 3.09 -1.14 -16.50
C ILE A 354 4.37 -1.89 -16.05
N PHE A 355 4.27 -3.18 -15.70
CA PHE A 355 5.45 -4.00 -15.36
C PHE A 355 6.41 -4.19 -16.54
N LEU A 356 5.86 -4.34 -17.74
CA LEU A 356 6.63 -4.53 -18.97
C LEU A 356 7.39 -3.25 -19.35
N VAL A 357 6.70 -2.11 -19.27
CA VAL A 357 7.26 -0.78 -19.55
C VAL A 357 8.41 -0.45 -18.60
N GLU A 358 8.20 -0.60 -17.30
CA GLU A 358 9.24 -0.28 -16.30
C GLU A 358 10.40 -1.27 -16.35
N SER A 359 10.13 -2.54 -16.69
CA SER A 359 11.19 -3.51 -16.99
C SER A 359 12.02 -3.10 -18.19
N TYR A 360 11.38 -2.71 -19.29
CA TYR A 360 12.04 -2.28 -20.51
C TYR A 360 12.96 -1.07 -20.28
N LYS A 361 12.47 -0.04 -19.59
CA LYS A 361 13.29 1.12 -19.21
C LYS A 361 14.53 0.72 -18.39
N ARG A 362 14.37 -0.22 -17.45
CA ARG A 362 15.50 -0.73 -16.66
C ARG A 362 16.49 -1.47 -17.55
N LEU A 363 16.04 -2.30 -18.49
CA LEU A 363 16.93 -2.96 -19.46
C LEU A 363 17.69 -1.95 -20.32
N ILE A 364 17.04 -0.84 -20.76
CA ILE A 364 17.71 0.24 -21.50
C ILE A 364 18.83 0.86 -20.66
N LYS A 365 18.55 1.17 -19.38
CA LYS A 365 19.58 1.70 -18.46
C LYS A 365 20.74 0.72 -18.27
N ARG A 366 20.46 -0.59 -18.13
CA ARG A 366 21.49 -1.63 -18.03
C ARG A 366 22.31 -1.75 -19.32
N TRP A 367 21.67 -1.64 -20.48
CA TRP A 367 22.34 -1.63 -21.78
C TRP A 367 23.29 -0.44 -21.92
N LYS A 368 22.80 0.77 -21.59
CA LYS A 368 23.61 2.01 -21.58
C LYS A 368 24.84 1.86 -20.68
N LYS A 369 24.66 1.29 -19.49
CA LYS A 369 25.73 0.99 -18.55
C LYS A 369 26.73 -0.04 -19.11
N ALA A 370 26.24 -1.14 -19.68
CA ALA A 370 27.09 -2.19 -20.24
C ALA A 370 27.92 -1.70 -21.43
N ASN A 371 27.41 -0.73 -22.20
CA ASN A 371 28.07 -0.14 -23.37
C ASN A 371 28.76 1.20 -23.06
N ASN A 372 28.77 1.64 -21.80
CA ASN A 372 29.37 2.89 -21.35
C ASN A 372 28.98 4.12 -22.19
N THR A 373 27.70 4.24 -22.54
CA THR A 373 27.14 5.31 -23.36
C THR A 373 25.76 5.74 -22.85
N ASN A 374 25.42 7.01 -23.02
CA ASN A 374 24.08 7.52 -22.72
C ASN A 374 23.14 7.49 -23.94
N LYS A 375 23.65 7.16 -25.12
CA LYS A 375 22.89 7.10 -26.37
C LYS A 375 22.67 5.64 -26.80
N ILE A 376 21.47 5.34 -27.26
CA ILE A 376 21.08 4.04 -27.82
C ILE A 376 20.37 4.26 -29.15
N SER A 377 20.70 3.47 -30.17
CA SER A 377 20.06 3.55 -31.49
C SER A 377 18.69 2.90 -31.48
N PHE A 378 17.78 3.36 -32.34
CA PHE A 378 16.45 2.77 -32.54
C PHE A 378 16.46 1.25 -32.73
N GLU A 379 17.39 0.72 -33.54
CA GLU A 379 17.45 -0.73 -33.80
C GLU A 379 17.82 -1.53 -32.54
N ASN A 380 18.70 -0.99 -31.69
CA ASN A 380 19.06 -1.62 -30.42
C ASN A 380 17.91 -1.54 -29.41
N LEU A 381 17.17 -0.42 -29.36
CA LEU A 381 15.95 -0.29 -28.57
C LEU A 381 14.90 -1.34 -29.00
N LYS A 382 14.64 -1.41 -30.31
CA LYS A 382 13.72 -2.37 -30.92
C LYS A 382 14.10 -3.82 -30.62
N ASN A 383 15.37 -4.19 -30.79
CA ASN A 383 15.85 -5.55 -30.48
C ASN A 383 15.75 -5.86 -28.99
N LEU A 384 16.12 -4.91 -28.13
CA LEU A 384 16.00 -5.07 -26.69
C LEU A 384 14.55 -5.32 -26.26
N LEU A 385 13.59 -4.61 -26.87
CA LEU A 385 12.16 -4.81 -26.65
C LEU A 385 11.70 -6.20 -27.12
N LEU A 386 12.01 -6.56 -28.38
CA LEU A 386 11.57 -7.80 -29.02
C LEU A 386 12.15 -9.06 -28.35
N ASP A 387 13.40 -9.01 -27.90
CA ASP A 387 14.11 -10.16 -27.38
C ASP A 387 13.80 -10.45 -25.90
N ASN A 388 13.30 -9.45 -25.16
CA ASN A 388 13.26 -9.52 -23.70
C ASN A 388 11.88 -9.26 -23.08
N ILE A 389 10.95 -8.60 -23.76
CA ILE A 389 9.68 -8.17 -23.12
C ILE A 389 8.50 -8.97 -23.67
N TYR A 390 7.83 -9.71 -22.80
CA TYR A 390 6.70 -10.56 -23.15
C TYR A 390 5.50 -10.33 -22.21
N GLY A 391 4.27 -10.40 -22.76
CA GLY A 391 3.04 -10.20 -22.01
C GLY A 391 1.91 -11.08 -22.52
N ILE A 392 0.99 -11.47 -21.64
CA ILE A 392 -0.25 -12.19 -22.00
C ILE A 392 -1.42 -11.46 -21.35
N GLU A 393 -2.46 -11.19 -22.13
CA GLU A 393 -3.68 -10.51 -21.67
C GLU A 393 -4.90 -11.02 -22.45
N ILE A 394 -6.05 -11.20 -21.79
CA ILE A 394 -7.27 -11.70 -22.42
C ILE A 394 -8.10 -10.57 -23.06
N ASP A 395 -8.00 -9.35 -22.52
CA ASP A 395 -8.73 -8.17 -22.95
C ASP A 395 -8.05 -7.45 -24.15
N GLU A 396 -8.82 -7.32 -25.24
CA GLU A 396 -8.39 -6.71 -26.51
C GLU A 396 -7.87 -5.27 -26.35
N THR A 397 -8.51 -4.48 -25.49
CA THR A 397 -8.18 -3.06 -25.35
C THR A 397 -6.98 -2.86 -24.42
N ALA A 398 -6.88 -3.63 -23.32
CA ALA A 398 -5.75 -3.55 -22.38
C ALA A 398 -4.44 -3.94 -23.05
N ILE A 399 -4.43 -5.00 -23.87
CA ILE A 399 -3.21 -5.40 -24.59
C ILE A 399 -2.76 -4.37 -25.63
N LYS A 400 -3.71 -3.66 -26.28
CA LYS A 400 -3.42 -2.54 -27.17
C LYS A 400 -2.79 -1.37 -26.40
N VAL A 401 -3.24 -1.10 -25.17
CA VAL A 401 -2.65 -0.09 -24.28
C VAL A 401 -1.25 -0.49 -23.81
N ALA A 402 -1.00 -1.78 -23.57
CA ALA A 402 0.34 -2.29 -23.25
C ALA A 402 1.33 -2.07 -24.40
N ALA A 403 0.92 -2.41 -25.63
CA ALA A 403 1.73 -2.13 -26.82
C ALA A 403 2.02 -0.64 -26.96
N PHE A 404 0.98 0.19 -26.82
CA PHE A 404 1.08 1.64 -26.87
C PHE A 404 2.08 2.22 -25.86
N SER A 405 2.00 1.78 -24.60
CA SER A 405 2.88 2.26 -23.53
C SER A 405 4.33 1.84 -23.75
N LEU A 406 4.58 0.66 -24.33
CA LEU A 406 5.92 0.22 -24.71
C LEU A 406 6.50 1.06 -25.86
N TYR A 407 5.67 1.44 -26.85
CA TYR A 407 6.11 2.34 -27.92
C TYR A 407 6.46 3.73 -27.41
N LEU A 408 5.64 4.27 -26.51
CA LEU A 408 5.95 5.53 -25.85
C LEU A 408 7.30 5.45 -25.14
N ALA A 409 7.54 4.39 -24.37
CA ALA A 409 8.81 4.21 -23.64
C ALA A 409 10.02 4.05 -24.58
N LEU A 410 9.81 3.48 -25.78
CA LEU A 410 10.83 3.40 -26.81
C LEU A 410 11.11 4.79 -27.43
N ILE A 411 10.07 5.53 -27.79
CA ILE A 411 10.18 6.83 -28.45
C ILE A 411 10.80 7.89 -27.52
N ASP A 412 10.53 7.82 -26.22
CA ASP A 412 11.07 8.75 -25.22
C ASP A 412 12.61 8.71 -25.10
N GLU A 413 13.24 7.62 -25.57
CA GLU A 413 14.69 7.47 -25.63
C GLU A 413 15.33 8.02 -26.92
N LEU A 414 14.51 8.42 -27.90
CA LEU A 414 14.96 8.95 -29.19
C LEU A 414 15.03 10.48 -29.18
N ASP A 415 15.81 11.04 -30.10
CA ASP A 415 15.83 12.48 -30.34
C ASP A 415 14.55 12.88 -31.09
N PRO A 416 13.65 13.70 -30.50
CA PRO A 416 12.39 14.10 -31.14
C PRO A 416 12.59 14.74 -32.51
N LYS A 417 13.71 15.45 -32.68
CA LYS A 417 14.10 16.13 -33.93
C LYS A 417 14.21 15.18 -35.12
N THR A 418 14.64 13.96 -34.85
CA THR A 418 14.86 12.94 -35.86
C THR A 418 13.62 12.10 -36.14
N LEU A 419 12.63 12.12 -35.24
CA LEU A 419 11.56 11.12 -35.20
C LEU A 419 10.74 11.05 -36.49
N TRP A 420 10.43 12.19 -37.10
CA TRP A 420 9.66 12.31 -38.35
C TRP A 420 10.52 12.46 -39.60
N ILE A 421 11.83 12.69 -39.43
CA ILE A 421 12.78 12.87 -40.55
C ILE A 421 13.33 11.51 -40.97
N GLU A 422 13.60 10.63 -40.02
CA GLU A 422 14.08 9.27 -40.26
C GLU A 422 12.94 8.33 -40.64
N THR A 423 12.88 7.92 -41.91
CA THR A 423 11.85 7.00 -42.43
C THR A 423 12.01 5.55 -41.95
N ASN A 424 13.11 5.25 -41.28
CA ASN A 424 13.49 3.94 -40.71
C ASN A 424 12.96 3.72 -39.29
N TYR A 425 12.28 4.69 -38.67
CA TYR A 425 11.67 4.55 -37.34
C TYR A 425 10.31 3.86 -37.36
N GLN A 426 10.31 2.68 -37.97
CA GLN A 426 9.18 1.80 -38.05
C GLN A 426 9.06 0.94 -36.77
N LEU A 427 8.02 1.20 -35.97
CA LEU A 427 7.76 0.45 -34.75
C LEU A 427 7.50 -1.04 -35.04
N PRO A 428 7.94 -1.95 -34.17
CA PRO A 428 7.73 -3.38 -34.37
C PRO A 428 6.27 -3.79 -34.17
N TYR A 429 5.87 -4.92 -34.76
CA TYR A 429 4.60 -5.56 -34.43
C TYR A 429 4.72 -6.34 -33.11
N LEU A 430 4.09 -5.85 -32.04
CA LEU A 430 4.14 -6.51 -30.72
C LEU A 430 2.99 -7.49 -30.48
N ILE A 431 1.79 -7.18 -30.96
CA ILE A 431 0.56 -7.91 -30.61
C ILE A 431 0.39 -9.16 -31.47
N PHE A 432 0.19 -10.28 -30.81
CA PHE A 432 -0.28 -11.53 -31.37
C PHE A 432 -1.75 -11.73 -31.00
N ASP A 433 -2.65 -11.49 -31.95
CA ASP A 433 -4.09 -11.74 -31.83
C ASP A 433 -4.59 -12.38 -33.13
N SER A 434 -4.76 -13.70 -33.11
CA SER A 434 -5.23 -14.46 -34.26
C SER A 434 -6.70 -14.23 -34.60
N GLU A 435 -7.47 -13.58 -33.71
CA GLU A 435 -8.89 -13.30 -33.92
C GLU A 435 -9.13 -11.91 -34.52
N ASP A 436 -8.20 -10.95 -34.33
CA ASP A 436 -8.33 -9.59 -34.87
C ASP A 436 -7.86 -9.53 -36.33
N THR A 437 -8.81 -9.68 -37.26
CA THR A 437 -8.59 -9.57 -38.72
C THR A 437 -8.11 -8.18 -39.18
N ASN A 438 -8.18 -7.15 -38.33
CA ASN A 438 -7.66 -5.82 -38.67
C ASN A 438 -6.13 -5.72 -38.49
N ILE A 439 -5.51 -6.67 -37.77
CA ILE A 439 -4.06 -6.73 -37.59
C ILE A 439 -3.44 -7.40 -38.81
N GLN A 440 -2.86 -6.60 -39.71
CA GLN A 440 -2.23 -7.08 -40.94
C GLN A 440 -0.97 -7.91 -40.69
N ASN A 441 -0.19 -7.56 -39.67
CA ASN A 441 1.06 -8.23 -39.31
C ASN A 441 1.05 -8.58 -37.82
N GLN A 442 1.33 -9.84 -37.53
CA GLN A 442 1.30 -10.39 -36.17
C GLN A 442 2.66 -10.25 -35.49
N GLY A 443 2.66 -9.86 -34.23
CA GLY A 443 3.82 -9.86 -33.35
C GLY A 443 4.02 -11.20 -32.62
N CYS A 444 4.99 -11.24 -31.71
CA CYS A 444 5.25 -12.41 -30.85
C CYS A 444 5.49 -12.08 -29.37
N ASN A 445 5.38 -10.81 -28.98
CA ASN A 445 5.70 -10.31 -27.64
C ASN A 445 4.46 -10.25 -26.74
N LEU A 446 3.34 -9.73 -27.23
CA LEU A 446 2.12 -9.52 -26.47
C LEU A 446 1.00 -10.42 -26.98
N TRP A 447 0.63 -11.46 -26.25
CA TRP A 447 -0.33 -12.47 -26.69
C TRP A 447 -1.73 -12.17 -26.15
N ARG A 448 -2.67 -11.89 -27.06
CA ARG A 448 -4.09 -11.74 -26.68
C ARG A 448 -4.70 -13.13 -26.53
N LYS A 449 -4.66 -13.70 -25.33
CA LYS A 449 -5.10 -15.08 -25.02
C LYS A 449 -5.46 -15.27 -23.54
N ASP A 450 -6.27 -16.29 -23.24
CA ASP A 450 -6.38 -16.82 -21.89
C ASP A 450 -5.09 -17.57 -21.48
N THR A 451 -4.31 -16.94 -20.60
CA THR A 451 -3.08 -17.52 -20.02
C THR A 451 -3.28 -18.92 -19.48
N ILE A 452 -4.43 -19.23 -18.86
CA ILE A 452 -4.68 -20.53 -18.22
C ILE A 452 -5.15 -21.56 -19.24
N GLY A 453 -6.14 -21.22 -20.05
CA GLY A 453 -6.82 -22.14 -20.96
C GLY A 453 -6.16 -22.36 -22.33
N GLU A 454 -5.56 -21.32 -22.91
CA GLU A 454 -5.23 -21.30 -24.35
C GLU A 454 -3.73 -21.27 -24.65
N VAL A 455 -2.92 -20.78 -23.71
CA VAL A 455 -1.47 -20.69 -23.90
C VAL A 455 -0.81 -22.03 -23.61
N ASP A 456 -0.22 -22.63 -24.66
CA ASP A 456 0.72 -23.73 -24.53
C ASP A 456 2.12 -23.20 -24.18
N THR A 457 2.58 -23.53 -22.96
CA THR A 457 3.86 -23.08 -22.42
C THR A 457 5.06 -23.68 -23.17
N ASN A 458 4.87 -24.73 -23.97
CA ASN A 458 5.95 -25.31 -24.80
C ASN A 458 6.19 -24.52 -26.10
N LEU A 459 5.16 -23.81 -26.59
CA LEU A 459 5.25 -22.97 -27.77
C LEU A 459 5.57 -21.51 -27.43
N PHE A 460 5.56 -21.17 -26.14
CA PHE A 460 5.92 -19.85 -25.64
C PHE A 460 7.41 -19.77 -25.27
N PRO A 461 8.11 -18.65 -25.55
CA PRO A 461 9.50 -18.48 -25.15
C PRO A 461 9.71 -18.69 -23.64
N LYS A 462 10.68 -19.52 -23.25
CA LYS A 462 11.06 -19.62 -21.83
C LYS A 462 11.71 -18.32 -21.39
N VAL A 463 11.33 -17.87 -20.20
CA VAL A 463 11.76 -16.58 -19.65
C VAL A 463 12.60 -16.74 -18.39
N ASP A 464 13.35 -15.70 -18.04
CA ASP A 464 14.25 -15.65 -16.89
C ASP A 464 13.57 -15.01 -15.66
N LEU A 465 12.53 -14.21 -15.89
CA LEU A 465 11.80 -13.49 -14.86
C LEU A 465 10.30 -13.45 -15.20
N VAL A 466 9.46 -13.83 -14.23
CA VAL A 466 8.01 -13.61 -14.28
C VAL A 466 7.62 -12.60 -13.21
N ILE A 467 6.95 -11.53 -13.60
CA ILE A 467 6.48 -10.44 -12.73
C ILE A 467 5.05 -10.08 -13.10
N GLY A 468 4.29 -9.46 -12.20
CA GLY A 468 2.94 -9.03 -12.55
C GLY A 468 1.95 -9.01 -11.39
N ASN A 469 0.73 -8.57 -11.72
CA ASN A 469 -0.42 -8.53 -10.83
C ASN A 469 -1.58 -9.37 -11.39
N PRO A 470 -1.59 -10.69 -11.19
CA PRO A 470 -2.66 -11.54 -11.72
C PRO A 470 -4.04 -11.21 -11.10
N PRO A 471 -5.14 -11.52 -11.81
CA PRO A 471 -6.48 -11.13 -11.39
C PRO A 471 -6.92 -11.73 -10.04
N PHE A 472 -7.70 -10.96 -9.26
CA PHE A 472 -8.30 -11.41 -8.00
C PHE A 472 -9.78 -11.74 -8.13
N GLY A 473 -10.27 -12.66 -7.30
CA GLY A 473 -11.71 -12.88 -7.12
C GLY A 473 -12.10 -14.34 -7.02
N LYS A 474 -13.24 -14.59 -6.35
CA LYS A 474 -13.80 -15.94 -6.13
C LYS A 474 -14.98 -16.28 -7.04
N ASN A 475 -15.58 -15.26 -7.67
CA ASN A 475 -16.66 -15.43 -8.64
C ASN A 475 -16.04 -15.76 -10.01
N ILE A 476 -15.53 -16.98 -10.14
CA ILE A 476 -14.89 -17.45 -11.36
C ILE A 476 -15.97 -17.71 -12.42
N SER A 477 -16.02 -16.86 -13.44
CA SER A 477 -16.84 -17.06 -14.65
C SER A 477 -16.14 -17.93 -15.71
N LEU A 478 -14.82 -17.89 -15.78
CA LEU A 478 -14.01 -18.63 -16.75
C LEU A 478 -13.90 -20.12 -16.40
N ALA A 479 -14.34 -20.99 -17.32
CA ALA A 479 -14.28 -22.44 -17.16
C ALA A 479 -12.84 -22.95 -17.00
N SER A 480 -11.89 -22.41 -17.78
CA SER A 480 -10.46 -22.73 -17.73
C SER A 480 -9.88 -22.62 -16.32
N VAL A 481 -10.09 -21.48 -15.64
CA VAL A 481 -9.63 -21.22 -14.27
C VAL A 481 -10.32 -22.15 -13.28
N LYS A 482 -11.63 -22.36 -13.42
CA LYS A 482 -12.42 -23.23 -12.54
C LYS A 482 -11.94 -24.69 -12.62
N ASP A 483 -11.74 -25.20 -13.83
CA ASP A 483 -11.30 -26.56 -14.09
C ASP A 483 -9.85 -26.76 -13.64
N TYR A 484 -8.99 -25.76 -13.80
CA TYR A 484 -7.63 -25.76 -13.26
C TYR A 484 -7.65 -25.88 -11.72
N CYS A 485 -8.48 -25.08 -11.04
CA CYS A 485 -8.60 -25.14 -9.58
C CYS A 485 -9.10 -26.51 -9.11
N ILE A 486 -10.07 -27.11 -9.81
CA ILE A 486 -10.59 -28.44 -9.51
C ILE A 486 -9.50 -29.51 -9.70
N LYS A 487 -8.82 -29.49 -10.86
CA LYS A 487 -7.73 -30.43 -11.20
C LYS A 487 -6.63 -30.43 -10.14
N HIS A 488 -6.21 -29.25 -9.68
CA HIS A 488 -5.13 -29.11 -8.69
C HIS A 488 -5.61 -29.05 -7.23
N LYS A 489 -6.92 -29.18 -6.99
CA LYS A 489 -7.55 -29.10 -5.64
C LYS A 489 -7.21 -27.79 -4.91
N PHE A 490 -7.12 -26.69 -5.65
CA PHE A 490 -6.91 -25.34 -5.12
C PHE A 490 -8.23 -24.64 -4.80
N ALA A 491 -8.15 -23.56 -4.03
CA ALA A 491 -9.32 -22.71 -3.82
C ALA A 491 -9.74 -22.09 -5.15
N LYS A 492 -11.05 -21.89 -5.33
CA LYS A 492 -11.61 -21.19 -6.48
C LYS A 492 -11.30 -19.70 -6.39
N GLU A 493 -10.08 -19.33 -6.75
CA GLU A 493 -9.59 -17.96 -6.76
C GLU A 493 -8.67 -17.73 -7.97
N PHE A 494 -8.92 -16.66 -8.73
CA PHE A 494 -8.26 -16.39 -10.01
C PHE A 494 -6.72 -16.41 -9.94
N VAL A 495 -6.12 -15.83 -8.91
CA VAL A 495 -4.66 -15.69 -8.81
C VAL A 495 -3.89 -17.01 -8.68
N LEU A 496 -4.51 -18.07 -8.13
CA LEU A 496 -3.78 -19.29 -7.80
C LEU A 496 -3.30 -20.06 -9.05
N PRO A 497 -4.14 -20.28 -10.09
CA PRO A 497 -3.68 -20.86 -11.36
C PRO A 497 -2.55 -20.08 -12.03
N PHE A 498 -2.56 -18.74 -11.99
CA PHE A 498 -1.51 -17.93 -12.63
C PHE A 498 -0.15 -18.13 -11.96
N ILE A 499 -0.11 -18.08 -10.62
CA ILE A 499 1.14 -18.36 -9.87
C ILE A 499 1.62 -19.78 -10.13
N HIS A 500 0.70 -20.76 -10.16
CA HIS A 500 1.06 -22.14 -10.42
C HIS A 500 1.59 -22.36 -11.83
N LYS A 501 0.95 -21.80 -12.87
CA LYS A 501 1.38 -21.94 -14.27
C LYS A 501 2.66 -21.17 -14.59
N SER A 502 3.00 -20.14 -13.80
CA SER A 502 4.21 -19.33 -13.99
C SER A 502 5.52 -20.13 -13.94
N VAL A 503 5.56 -21.25 -13.19
CA VAL A 503 6.74 -22.13 -13.13
C VAL A 503 7.02 -22.82 -14.47
N GLU A 504 6.00 -23.01 -15.31
CA GLU A 504 6.15 -23.62 -16.63
C GLU A 504 6.75 -22.65 -17.65
N PHE A 505 6.49 -21.35 -17.50
CA PHE A 505 7.11 -20.29 -18.31
C PHE A 505 8.55 -20.00 -17.87
N CYS A 506 8.84 -20.14 -16.58
CA CYS A 506 10.10 -19.75 -15.94
C CYS A 506 10.74 -20.91 -15.14
N PRO A 507 11.16 -22.01 -15.80
CA PRO A 507 11.59 -23.23 -15.12
C PRO A 507 12.92 -23.10 -14.35
N ALA A 508 13.78 -22.16 -14.72
CA ALA A 508 15.09 -21.93 -14.11
C ALA A 508 15.32 -20.48 -13.64
N GLY A 509 14.30 -19.62 -13.79
CA GLY A 509 14.38 -18.21 -13.47
C GLY A 509 13.68 -17.84 -12.16
N LYS A 510 13.42 -16.54 -11.99
CA LYS A 510 12.78 -15.98 -10.80
C LYS A 510 11.33 -15.60 -11.08
N ILE A 511 10.50 -15.66 -10.06
CA ILE A 511 9.07 -15.32 -10.13
C ILE A 511 8.75 -14.39 -8.95
N ALA A 512 8.15 -13.23 -9.25
CA ALA A 512 7.66 -12.29 -8.25
C ALA A 512 6.25 -11.81 -8.60
N LEU A 513 5.23 -12.40 -7.95
CA LEU A 513 3.83 -12.15 -8.27
C LEU A 513 3.04 -11.65 -7.07
N ILE A 514 2.07 -10.78 -7.35
CA ILE A 514 1.14 -10.24 -6.34
C ILE A 514 -0.03 -11.21 -6.15
N PHE A 515 -0.49 -11.37 -4.92
CA PHE A 515 -1.62 -12.23 -4.57
C PHE A 515 -2.39 -11.74 -3.35
N ASN A 516 -3.62 -12.25 -3.16
CA ASN A 516 -4.42 -11.90 -1.98
C ASN A 516 -3.77 -12.45 -0.70
N SER A 517 -3.51 -11.60 0.30
CA SER A 517 -2.85 -11.99 1.56
C SER A 517 -3.58 -13.13 2.30
N LYS A 518 -4.89 -13.32 2.08
CA LYS A 518 -5.63 -14.44 2.68
C LYS A 518 -5.16 -15.81 2.20
N VAL A 519 -4.47 -15.91 1.08
CA VAL A 519 -3.85 -17.17 0.65
C VAL A 519 -2.84 -17.65 1.70
N LEU A 520 -2.18 -16.76 2.44
CA LEU A 520 -1.27 -17.10 3.54
C LEU A 520 -2.00 -17.56 4.81
N THR A 521 -3.17 -16.98 5.11
CA THR A 521 -3.83 -17.14 6.43
C THR A 521 -5.08 -18.03 6.41
N ASN A 522 -5.68 -18.27 5.24
CA ASN A 522 -6.94 -18.99 5.15
C ASN A 522 -6.78 -20.46 5.57
N THR A 523 -7.65 -20.90 6.46
CA THR A 523 -7.61 -22.20 7.13
C THR A 523 -8.31 -23.32 6.36
N GLN A 524 -8.97 -23.03 5.24
CA GLN A 524 -9.64 -24.05 4.42
C GLN A 524 -8.64 -24.92 3.65
N LYS A 525 -9.00 -26.20 3.48
CA LYS A 525 -8.13 -27.20 2.85
C LYS A 525 -7.61 -26.83 1.44
N PRO A 526 -8.42 -26.25 0.54
CA PRO A 526 -7.91 -25.89 -0.80
C PRO A 526 -6.81 -24.81 -0.77
N TYR A 527 -6.85 -23.87 0.18
CA TYR A 527 -5.76 -22.90 0.38
C TYR A 527 -4.51 -23.54 0.99
N GLN A 528 -4.70 -24.48 1.92
CA GLN A 528 -3.59 -25.27 2.47
C GLN A 528 -2.88 -26.10 1.39
N ASN A 529 -3.62 -26.67 0.43
CA ASN A 529 -3.05 -27.41 -0.68
C ASN A 529 -2.16 -26.50 -1.55
N PHE A 530 -2.64 -25.30 -1.86
CA PHE A 530 -1.84 -24.32 -2.60
C PHE A 530 -0.58 -23.89 -1.84
N ARG A 531 -0.69 -23.56 -0.53
CA ARG A 531 0.50 -23.27 0.29
C ARG A 531 1.48 -24.43 0.35
N LYS A 532 0.96 -25.67 0.48
CA LYS A 532 1.80 -26.86 0.47
C LYS A 532 2.61 -26.94 -0.83
N TRP A 533 2.00 -26.70 -1.98
CA TRP A 533 2.72 -26.62 -3.25
C TRP A 533 3.71 -25.46 -3.25
N LEU A 534 3.27 -24.23 -2.96
CA LEU A 534 4.09 -23.03 -3.06
C LEU A 534 5.36 -23.14 -2.21
N PHE A 535 5.25 -23.52 -0.93
CA PHE A 535 6.38 -23.52 0.02
C PHE A 535 7.21 -24.82 0.05
N ASN A 536 6.69 -25.94 -0.48
CA ASN A 536 7.44 -27.22 -0.48
C ASN A 536 7.94 -27.65 -1.87
N ALA A 537 7.27 -27.24 -2.94
CA ALA A 537 7.69 -27.58 -4.31
C ALA A 537 8.56 -26.50 -4.96
N ASN A 538 8.70 -25.33 -4.31
CA ASN A 538 9.49 -24.21 -4.80
C ASN A 538 10.37 -23.65 -3.68
N TYR A 539 11.43 -22.95 -4.07
CA TYR A 539 12.25 -22.20 -3.13
C TYR A 539 11.73 -20.77 -3.01
N ILE A 540 11.14 -20.45 -1.85
CA ILE A 540 10.72 -19.10 -1.51
C ILE A 540 11.88 -18.35 -0.88
N GLU A 541 12.22 -17.20 -1.46
CA GLU A 541 13.22 -16.27 -0.93
C GLU A 541 12.58 -15.32 0.09
N LYS A 542 11.48 -14.67 -0.33
CA LYS A 542 10.91 -13.53 0.36
C LYS A 542 9.40 -13.43 0.15
N VAL A 543 8.70 -12.91 1.15
CA VAL A 543 7.27 -12.56 1.08
C VAL A 543 7.05 -11.17 1.65
N TYR A 544 6.44 -10.27 0.88
CA TYR A 544 5.89 -9.01 1.41
C TYR A 544 4.42 -9.20 1.69
N ASN A 545 3.94 -8.81 2.87
CA ASN A 545 2.53 -8.72 3.21
C ASN A 545 2.13 -7.27 3.40
N LEU A 546 1.45 -6.73 2.38
CA LEU A 546 1.01 -5.35 2.28
C LEU A 546 -0.46 -5.19 2.74
N SER A 547 -1.03 -6.20 3.42
CA SER A 547 -2.44 -6.18 3.85
C SER A 547 -2.79 -5.03 4.80
N ILE A 548 -1.81 -4.41 5.47
CA ILE A 548 -2.10 -3.23 6.29
C ILE A 548 -2.58 -2.05 5.44
N PHE A 549 -2.16 -1.97 4.17
CA PHE A 549 -2.45 -0.91 3.20
C PHE A 549 -3.87 -0.91 2.64
N ARG A 550 -4.76 -1.74 3.21
CA ARG A 550 -6.18 -1.77 2.84
C ARG A 550 -6.94 -0.61 3.48
N LYS A 551 -7.88 -0.01 2.74
CA LYS A 551 -8.81 1.04 3.24
C LYS A 551 -8.13 2.28 3.82
N THR A 552 -6.91 2.60 3.39
CA THR A 552 -6.26 3.88 3.74
C THR A 552 -7.19 5.03 3.35
N PRO A 553 -7.45 6.03 4.23
CA PRO A 553 -8.40 7.11 3.92
C PRO A 553 -7.99 7.86 2.64
N LYS A 554 -8.95 8.20 1.77
CA LYS A 554 -8.69 8.93 0.51
C LYS A 554 -7.96 10.28 0.70
N SER A 555 -8.09 10.88 1.88
CA SER A 555 -7.44 12.14 2.28
C SER A 555 -6.06 11.95 2.92
N PHE A 556 -5.56 10.71 3.01
CA PHE A 556 -4.30 10.36 3.67
C PHE A 556 -3.28 9.89 2.62
N GLY A 557 -2.30 10.76 2.35
CA GLY A 557 -0.98 10.44 1.76
C GLY A 557 -0.96 9.47 0.58
N GLY A 558 -1.11 10.01 -0.63
CA GLY A 558 -0.70 9.37 -1.88
C GLY A 558 -1.56 8.17 -2.31
N GLN A 559 -1.94 8.16 -3.58
CA GLN A 559 -2.50 6.98 -4.24
C GLN A 559 -1.53 5.78 -4.32
N LEU A 560 -0.36 5.85 -3.66
CA LEU A 560 0.64 4.79 -3.45
C LEU A 560 0.01 3.39 -3.29
N PHE A 561 -1.09 3.30 -2.54
CA PHE A 561 -1.95 2.13 -2.45
C PHE A 561 -3.45 2.48 -2.35
N ALA A 562 -3.87 3.73 -2.62
CA ALA A 562 -5.26 4.16 -2.38
C ALA A 562 -6.29 3.51 -3.32
N SER A 563 -5.83 2.96 -4.44
CA SER A 563 -6.60 2.12 -5.37
C SER A 563 -6.61 0.63 -4.97
N ALA A 564 -5.81 0.20 -3.99
CA ALA A 564 -5.80 -1.17 -3.48
C ALA A 564 -7.04 -1.43 -2.61
N VAL A 565 -8.13 -1.87 -3.24
CA VAL A 565 -9.37 -2.24 -2.55
C VAL A 565 -9.19 -3.54 -1.73
N GLY A 566 -8.21 -4.37 -2.06
CA GLY A 566 -7.94 -5.67 -1.42
C GLY A 566 -6.60 -5.75 -0.67
N PRO A 567 -6.48 -6.62 0.35
CA PRO A 567 -5.22 -6.87 1.04
C PRO A 567 -4.29 -7.74 0.16
N VAL A 568 -3.17 -7.17 -0.27
CA VAL A 568 -2.23 -7.84 -1.17
C VAL A 568 -0.92 -8.26 -0.49
N SER A 569 -0.29 -9.28 -1.04
CA SER A 569 1.04 -9.76 -0.70
C SER A 569 1.83 -10.00 -1.99
N ILE A 570 3.15 -10.05 -1.91
CA ILE A 570 4.06 -10.38 -3.01
C ILE A 570 4.86 -11.60 -2.57
N VAL A 571 4.99 -12.61 -3.43
CA VAL A 571 5.86 -13.77 -3.19
C VAL A 571 6.99 -13.79 -4.21
N TYR A 572 8.22 -13.93 -3.72
CA TYR A 572 9.44 -14.06 -4.52
C TYR A 572 9.93 -15.49 -4.41
N PHE A 573 9.98 -16.20 -5.54
CA PHE A 573 10.35 -17.61 -5.56
C PHE A 573 10.94 -18.06 -6.88
N GLN A 574 11.55 -19.24 -6.85
CA GLN A 574 12.07 -19.94 -8.02
C GLN A 574 11.72 -21.43 -7.92
N PRO A 575 11.46 -22.12 -9.05
CA PRO A 575 11.14 -23.55 -9.02
C PRO A 575 12.28 -24.41 -8.48
N ASN A 576 13.51 -24.10 -8.89
CA ASN A 576 14.70 -24.84 -8.47
C ASN A 576 15.30 -24.21 -7.21
N SER A 577 15.73 -25.04 -6.26
CA SER A 577 16.44 -24.54 -5.07
C SER A 577 17.86 -24.11 -5.44
N PRO A 578 18.39 -23.04 -4.82
CA PRO A 578 19.80 -22.70 -4.92
C PRO A 578 20.67 -23.79 -4.26
N GLU A 579 21.96 -23.80 -4.55
CA GLU A 579 22.92 -24.75 -3.96
C GLU A 579 22.94 -24.69 -2.43
N THR A 580 22.82 -23.49 -1.86
CA THR A 580 22.72 -23.26 -0.42
C THR A 580 21.33 -22.76 -0.06
N ILE A 581 20.61 -23.54 0.74
CA ILE A 581 19.26 -23.23 1.19
C ILE A 581 19.36 -22.48 2.53
N SER A 582 18.76 -21.29 2.61
CA SER A 582 18.62 -20.57 3.88
C SER A 582 17.62 -21.28 4.80
N ASP A 583 17.92 -21.36 6.10
CA ASP A 583 16.98 -21.89 7.12
C ASP A 583 15.77 -20.98 7.34
N THR A 584 15.79 -19.76 6.80
CA THR A 584 14.73 -18.77 6.97
C THR A 584 14.15 -18.26 5.64
N ILE A 585 12.95 -17.70 5.71
CA ILE A 585 12.29 -16.92 4.66
C ILE A 585 12.13 -15.49 5.15
N GLU A 586 12.55 -14.53 4.33
CA GLU A 586 12.45 -13.11 4.66
C GLU A 586 10.99 -12.64 4.53
N TYR A 587 10.41 -12.10 5.60
CA TYR A 587 9.01 -11.68 5.66
C TYR A 587 8.90 -10.20 6.01
N TRP A 588 8.35 -9.43 5.07
CA TRP A 588 8.19 -7.99 5.19
C TRP A 588 6.74 -7.64 5.42
N ALA A 589 6.42 -7.07 6.57
CA ALA A 589 5.06 -6.76 6.97
C ALA A 589 4.99 -5.33 7.51
N PRO A 590 5.18 -4.33 6.63
CA PRO A 590 5.24 -2.93 7.04
C PRO A 590 3.97 -2.55 7.80
N LYS A 591 4.12 -1.94 8.97
CA LYS A 591 3.01 -1.45 9.80
C LYS A 591 2.92 0.07 9.84
N THR A 592 3.91 0.70 9.27
CA THR A 592 4.23 2.09 9.51
C THR A 592 3.92 2.89 8.28
N TYR A 593 2.92 3.74 8.44
CA TYR A 593 2.69 4.89 7.58
C TYR A 593 3.37 6.08 8.24
N VAL A 594 4.67 5.98 8.46
CA VAL A 594 5.42 7.20 8.76
C VAL A 594 5.62 7.81 7.41
N LYS A 595 4.81 8.83 7.23
CA LYS A 595 4.98 9.76 6.17
C LYS A 595 6.32 10.47 6.43
N SER A 596 7.34 10.19 5.66
CA SER A 596 8.45 11.12 5.43
C SER A 596 8.13 11.96 4.18
N ASN A 597 6.88 12.42 4.05
CA ASN A 597 6.39 12.91 2.76
C ASN A 597 6.63 14.40 2.58
N ILE A 598 7.79 14.69 2.03
CA ILE A 598 7.73 15.45 0.79
C ILE A 598 8.03 14.57 -0.43
N VAL A 599 8.66 13.41 -0.21
CA VAL A 599 8.62 12.29 -1.15
C VAL A 599 7.43 11.41 -0.76
N ASP A 600 6.44 11.23 -1.63
CA ASP A 600 5.46 10.15 -1.47
C ASP A 600 6.21 8.85 -1.10
N GLY A 601 5.92 8.17 0.02
CA GLY A 601 6.53 6.87 0.34
C GLY A 601 6.18 6.17 1.65
N VAL A 602 6.60 4.89 1.77
CA VAL A 602 6.40 3.99 2.92
C VAL A 602 7.72 3.75 3.64
N ILE A 603 7.76 4.03 4.95
CA ILE A 603 8.87 3.61 5.82
C ILE A 603 8.56 2.23 6.40
N ILE A 604 9.47 1.30 6.19
CA ILE A 604 9.46 -0.05 6.74
C ILE A 604 10.43 -0.10 7.91
N ASP A 605 9.91 -0.23 9.12
CA ASP A 605 10.75 -0.35 10.30
C ASP A 605 11.47 -1.70 10.33
N ARG A 606 12.68 -1.76 10.91
CA ARG A 606 13.39 -3.03 11.07
C ARG A 606 12.55 -4.08 11.82
N SER A 607 11.67 -3.69 12.74
CA SER A 607 10.76 -4.61 13.45
C SER A 607 9.67 -5.23 12.56
N ASP A 608 9.44 -4.68 11.37
CA ASP A 608 8.47 -5.18 10.40
C ASP A 608 9.10 -6.16 9.40
N ILE A 609 10.42 -6.34 9.45
CA ILE A 609 11.18 -7.30 8.65
C ILE A 609 11.58 -8.46 9.55
N LYS A 610 11.13 -9.67 9.23
CA LYS A 610 11.35 -10.88 10.04
C LYS A 610 11.94 -12.01 9.22
N ASP A 611 12.88 -12.72 9.82
CA ASP A 611 13.44 -13.95 9.26
C ASP A 611 12.68 -15.14 9.84
N LEU A 612 11.71 -15.67 9.09
CA LEU A 612 10.80 -16.73 9.55
C LEU A 612 11.41 -18.11 9.32
N PRO A 613 11.34 -19.06 10.28
CA PRO A 613 11.84 -20.41 10.08
C PRO A 613 11.17 -21.10 8.89
N ARG A 614 11.97 -21.58 7.93
CA ARG A 614 11.48 -22.20 6.70
C ARG A 614 10.62 -23.43 6.97
N GLU A 615 11.02 -24.28 7.91
CA GLU A 615 10.28 -25.48 8.32
C GLU A 615 8.86 -25.13 8.81
N GLU A 616 8.71 -24.06 9.58
CA GLU A 616 7.40 -23.62 10.07
C GLU A 616 6.55 -22.98 8.96
N CYS A 617 7.16 -22.23 8.03
CA CYS A 617 6.49 -21.70 6.84
C CYS A 617 6.00 -22.81 5.88
N GLN A 618 6.70 -23.94 5.83
CA GLN A 618 6.35 -25.12 5.05
C GLN A 618 5.13 -25.88 5.59
N ASN A 619 4.81 -25.69 6.88
CA ASN A 619 3.61 -26.24 7.48
C ASN A 619 2.36 -25.46 7.04
N PRO A 620 1.47 -26.04 6.21
CA PRO A 620 0.31 -25.31 5.68
C PRO A 620 -0.74 -24.95 6.75
N ASN A 621 -0.66 -25.53 7.95
CA ASN A 621 -1.54 -25.22 9.08
C ASN A 621 -0.97 -24.15 10.03
N SER A 622 0.27 -23.71 9.81
CA SER A 622 0.91 -22.74 10.69
C SER A 622 0.15 -21.42 10.71
N LYS A 623 0.13 -20.77 11.88
CA LYS A 623 -0.35 -19.40 12.06
C LYS A 623 0.77 -18.37 11.93
N ILE A 624 1.99 -18.81 11.58
CA ILE A 624 3.18 -17.97 11.54
C ILE A 624 2.98 -16.70 10.70
N TRP A 625 2.33 -16.78 9.54
CA TRP A 625 2.09 -15.61 8.68
C TRP A 625 1.26 -14.52 9.37
N LYS A 626 0.23 -14.93 10.13
CA LYS A 626 -0.64 -13.99 10.82
C LYS A 626 0.04 -13.41 12.07
N ILE A 627 0.78 -14.24 12.79
CA ILE A 627 1.52 -13.85 14.00
C ILE A 627 2.72 -12.97 13.63
N ALA A 628 3.43 -13.27 12.54
CA ALA A 628 4.53 -12.46 12.06
C ALA A 628 4.07 -11.05 11.66
N LEU A 629 2.84 -10.90 11.14
CA LEU A 629 2.26 -9.60 10.83
C LEU A 629 1.96 -8.75 12.08
N TRP A 630 1.43 -9.32 13.16
CA TRP A 630 0.89 -8.54 14.28
C TRP A 630 1.46 -8.84 15.67
N GLY A 631 2.31 -9.85 15.81
CA GLY A 631 2.91 -10.26 17.08
C GLY A 631 4.41 -10.45 16.94
N ASP A 632 4.99 -11.33 17.74
CA ASP A 632 6.42 -11.63 17.84
C ASP A 632 6.65 -13.12 18.18
N TYR A 633 7.89 -13.50 18.48
CA TYR A 633 8.23 -14.88 18.79
C TYR A 633 7.60 -15.34 20.12
N HIS A 634 7.58 -14.46 21.12
CA HIS A 634 6.92 -14.74 22.40
C HIS A 634 5.41 -15.00 22.22
N SER A 635 4.75 -14.21 21.38
CA SER A 635 3.34 -14.38 21.02
C SER A 635 3.08 -15.72 20.29
N PHE A 636 3.99 -16.11 19.39
CA PHE A 636 3.93 -17.39 18.70
C PHE A 636 3.98 -18.57 19.68
N ASN A 637 4.92 -18.54 20.62
CA ASN A 637 5.05 -19.57 21.66
C ASN A 637 3.83 -19.62 22.58
N LEU A 638 3.28 -18.46 22.96
CA LEU A 638 2.08 -18.40 23.80
C LEU A 638 0.87 -19.00 23.09
N ILE A 639 0.65 -18.69 21.81
CA ILE A 639 -0.42 -19.31 21.01
C ILE A 639 -0.24 -20.83 20.91
N LYS A 640 0.99 -21.30 20.64
CA LYS A 640 1.30 -22.74 20.59
C LYS A 640 1.08 -23.44 21.94
N LYS A 641 1.40 -22.77 23.06
CA LYS A 641 1.10 -23.24 24.43
C LYS A 641 -0.42 -23.38 24.64
N LEU A 642 -1.20 -22.40 24.22
CA LEU A 642 -2.66 -22.39 24.36
C LEU A 642 -3.35 -23.44 23.48
N GLN A 643 -2.80 -23.78 22.32
CA GLN A 643 -3.37 -24.75 21.37
C GLN A 643 -3.38 -26.22 21.83
N ARG A 644 -2.79 -26.54 22.99
CA ARG A 644 -2.71 -27.93 23.49
C ARG A 644 -4.09 -28.55 23.74
N ARG A 645 -5.05 -27.77 24.26
CA ARG A 645 -6.44 -28.19 24.55
C ARG A 645 -7.42 -27.17 23.99
N THR A 646 -8.10 -27.51 22.89
CA THR A 646 -9.01 -26.59 22.19
C THR A 646 -10.47 -26.79 22.59
N LEU A 647 -11.31 -25.78 22.35
CA LEU A 647 -12.77 -25.90 22.48
C LEU A 647 -13.32 -27.04 21.62
N LYS A 648 -12.79 -27.22 20.40
CA LYS A 648 -13.16 -28.34 19.52
C LYS A 648 -13.02 -29.69 20.24
N LYS A 649 -11.82 -29.99 20.75
CA LYS A 649 -11.53 -31.26 21.45
C LYS A 649 -12.38 -31.41 22.70
N PHE A 650 -12.62 -30.30 23.41
CA PHE A 650 -13.47 -30.31 24.60
C PHE A 650 -14.92 -30.66 24.24
N PHE A 651 -15.52 -30.03 23.24
CA PHE A 651 -16.89 -30.32 22.81
C PHE A 651 -17.01 -31.73 22.21
N GLU A 652 -16.03 -32.20 21.44
CA GLU A 652 -16.00 -33.57 20.91
C GLU A 652 -15.96 -34.64 22.01
N ASN A 653 -15.31 -34.35 23.14
CA ASN A 653 -15.25 -35.25 24.30
C ASN A 653 -16.44 -35.10 25.27
N ASN A 654 -17.30 -34.08 25.11
CA ASN A 654 -18.43 -33.81 26.00
C ASN A 654 -19.71 -33.63 25.19
N THR A 655 -20.48 -34.71 25.07
CA THR A 655 -21.71 -34.76 24.23
C THR A 655 -22.83 -33.82 24.68
N GLU A 656 -22.71 -33.20 25.86
CA GLU A 656 -23.64 -32.17 26.33
C GLU A 656 -23.52 -30.85 25.56
N TRP A 657 -22.39 -30.60 24.88
CA TRP A 657 -22.17 -29.37 24.11
C TRP A 657 -22.53 -29.56 22.64
N ILE A 658 -23.35 -28.64 22.14
CA ILE A 658 -23.68 -28.54 20.71
C ILE A 658 -23.32 -27.15 20.20
N TYR A 659 -22.84 -27.08 18.96
CA TYR A 659 -22.47 -25.82 18.32
C TYR A 659 -22.75 -25.86 16.82
N GLY A 660 -22.97 -24.69 16.23
CA GLY A 660 -23.27 -24.60 14.80
C GLY A 660 -23.26 -23.18 14.28
N ARG A 661 -23.27 -23.06 12.95
CA ARG A 661 -23.53 -21.77 12.29
C ARG A 661 -25.01 -21.44 12.39
N GLY A 662 -25.35 -20.15 12.35
CA GLY A 662 -26.73 -19.73 12.14
C GLY A 662 -27.29 -20.18 10.79
N LEU A 663 -28.60 -19.96 10.61
CA LEU A 663 -29.37 -20.38 9.44
C LEU A 663 -28.84 -19.76 8.16
N ASN A 664 -28.76 -20.57 7.10
CA ASN A 664 -28.38 -20.13 5.76
C ASN A 664 -29.64 -19.84 4.94
N ALA A 665 -29.71 -18.66 4.34
CA ALA A 665 -30.77 -18.33 3.40
C ALA A 665 -30.47 -19.05 2.09
N ASP A 666 -31.39 -19.90 1.63
CA ASP A 666 -31.28 -20.58 0.36
C ASP A 666 -32.56 -20.36 -0.43
N SER A 667 -32.43 -19.76 -1.62
CA SER A 667 -33.54 -19.59 -2.56
C SER A 667 -33.88 -20.89 -3.27
N ASP A 668 -32.93 -21.80 -3.39
CA ASP A 668 -33.04 -22.95 -4.29
C ASP A 668 -33.53 -24.20 -3.55
N ASN A 669 -33.30 -24.31 -2.23
CA ASN A 669 -33.76 -25.39 -1.36
C ASN A 669 -34.26 -24.84 -0.01
N PRO A 670 -35.49 -24.29 0.05
CA PRO A 670 -36.08 -23.77 1.29
C PRO A 670 -36.71 -24.88 2.15
N ASP A 671 -36.48 -24.87 3.47
CA ASP A 671 -37.06 -25.88 4.40
C ASP A 671 -38.17 -25.30 5.29
N PHE A 672 -37.93 -24.16 5.97
CA PHE A 672 -38.92 -23.57 6.90
C PHE A 672 -38.75 -22.05 7.09
N ILE A 673 -39.75 -21.41 7.70
CA ILE A 673 -39.72 -20.00 8.11
C ILE A 673 -39.64 -19.93 9.65
N PRO A 674 -38.49 -19.53 10.23
CA PRO A 674 -38.42 -19.23 11.66
C PRO A 674 -39.24 -17.98 11.98
N GLU A 675 -40.04 -18.03 13.04
CA GLU A 675 -40.93 -16.92 13.43
C GLU A 675 -40.14 -15.65 13.78
N TYR A 676 -39.06 -15.80 14.56
CA TYR A 676 -38.18 -14.71 14.98
C TYR A 676 -36.73 -14.95 14.57
N ILE A 677 -36.13 -13.91 13.98
CA ILE A 677 -34.70 -13.84 13.67
C ILE A 677 -34.03 -12.79 14.56
N ILE A 678 -32.82 -13.09 15.02
CA ILE A 678 -31.96 -12.17 15.75
C ILE A 678 -31.22 -11.26 14.75
N LYS A 679 -31.38 -9.95 14.93
CA LYS A 679 -30.59 -8.94 14.22
C LYS A 679 -29.13 -9.04 14.63
N THR A 680 -28.27 -9.40 13.67
CA THR A 680 -26.84 -9.66 13.95
C THR A 680 -26.13 -8.39 14.44
N GLU A 681 -26.54 -7.22 13.96
CA GLU A 681 -26.04 -5.91 14.37
C GLU A 681 -26.36 -5.58 15.83
N SER A 682 -27.43 -6.15 16.40
CA SER A 682 -27.87 -5.93 17.78
C SER A 682 -27.19 -6.86 18.80
N ILE A 683 -26.35 -7.81 18.36
CA ILE A 683 -25.66 -8.74 19.27
C ILE A 683 -24.58 -7.97 20.05
N GLU A 684 -24.70 -8.00 21.37
CA GLU A 684 -23.81 -7.31 22.31
C GLU A 684 -22.97 -8.27 23.16
N ARG A 685 -21.96 -7.72 23.86
CA ARG A 685 -21.17 -8.46 24.87
C ARG A 685 -22.04 -8.82 26.08
N TYR A 686 -21.81 -10.01 26.62
CA TYR A 686 -22.43 -10.63 27.81
C TYR A 686 -23.93 -10.90 27.70
N ARG A 687 -24.73 -9.87 27.39
CA ARG A 687 -26.17 -9.95 27.23
C ARG A 687 -26.65 -9.00 26.14
N THR A 688 -27.55 -9.52 25.31
CA THR A 688 -28.26 -8.80 24.24
C THR A 688 -29.70 -8.55 24.69
N ASN A 689 -30.19 -7.32 24.50
CA ASN A 689 -31.59 -7.00 24.81
C ASN A 689 -32.53 -7.71 23.82
N VAL A 690 -33.33 -8.64 24.32
CA VAL A 690 -34.19 -9.50 23.48
C VAL A 690 -35.29 -8.72 22.76
N ASP A 691 -35.81 -7.65 23.36
CA ASP A 691 -36.94 -6.90 22.80
C ASP A 691 -36.53 -6.06 21.60
N SER A 692 -35.30 -5.53 21.64
CA SER A 692 -34.75 -4.74 20.52
C SER A 692 -34.02 -5.58 19.49
N ALA A 693 -33.57 -6.81 19.82
CA ALA A 693 -32.74 -7.62 18.94
C ALA A 693 -33.50 -8.59 18.05
N ILE A 694 -34.75 -8.96 18.36
CA ILE A 694 -35.54 -9.89 17.53
C ILE A 694 -36.41 -9.14 16.51
N ILE A 695 -36.59 -9.75 15.34
CA ILE A 695 -37.55 -9.30 14.33
C ILE A 695 -38.36 -10.48 13.82
N ARG A 696 -39.63 -10.24 13.46
CA ARG A 696 -40.42 -11.24 12.73
C ARG A 696 -39.79 -11.47 11.36
N ASN A 697 -39.77 -12.74 10.94
CA ASN A 697 -39.18 -13.12 9.68
C ASN A 697 -40.20 -13.79 8.75
N THR A 698 -40.10 -13.46 7.47
CA THR A 698 -40.93 -14.03 6.40
C THR A 698 -40.10 -14.80 5.36
N LYS A 699 -38.77 -14.81 5.51
CA LYS A 699 -37.87 -15.51 4.58
C LYS A 699 -37.70 -16.98 4.95
N PHE A 700 -37.57 -17.83 3.94
CA PHE A 700 -37.22 -19.23 4.11
C PHE A 700 -35.74 -19.42 4.37
N TYR A 701 -35.43 -20.44 5.16
CA TYR A 701 -34.08 -20.88 5.47
C TYR A 701 -33.99 -22.41 5.39
N ARG A 702 -32.77 -22.92 5.26
CA ARG A 702 -32.49 -24.35 5.43
C ARG A 702 -32.61 -24.79 6.89
N ASP A 703 -33.09 -26.01 7.11
CA ASP A 703 -33.22 -26.60 8.44
C ASP A 703 -31.84 -26.82 9.07
N ASN A 704 -31.80 -26.70 10.40
CA ASN A 704 -30.60 -26.81 11.21
C ASN A 704 -30.98 -27.44 12.56
N ASN A 705 -30.00 -27.81 13.37
CA ASN A 705 -30.26 -28.42 14.66
C ASN A 705 -31.00 -27.43 15.61
N LYS A 706 -32.31 -27.62 15.78
CA LYS A 706 -33.17 -26.78 16.64
C LYS A 706 -32.69 -26.68 18.09
N ASN A 707 -31.99 -27.71 18.59
CA ASN A 707 -31.45 -27.71 19.95
C ASN A 707 -30.41 -26.59 20.17
N LEU A 708 -29.77 -26.08 19.11
CA LEU A 708 -28.83 -24.96 19.20
C LEU A 708 -29.49 -23.67 19.72
N PHE A 709 -30.79 -23.51 19.46
CA PHE A 709 -31.53 -22.27 19.70
C PHE A 709 -32.49 -22.39 20.90
N LEU A 710 -32.37 -23.44 21.72
CA LEU A 710 -33.13 -23.60 22.96
C LEU A 710 -32.58 -22.64 24.04
N PRO A 711 -33.37 -21.67 24.52
CA PRO A 711 -32.90 -20.68 25.48
C PRO A 711 -32.67 -21.27 26.88
N PRO A 712 -31.72 -20.73 27.66
CA PRO A 712 -30.74 -19.74 27.23
C PRO A 712 -29.61 -20.38 26.42
N PHE A 713 -29.18 -19.79 25.30
CA PHE A 713 -28.06 -20.29 24.48
C PHE A 713 -27.00 -19.21 24.27
N ILE A 714 -25.79 -19.62 23.88
CA ILE A 714 -24.68 -18.71 23.64
C ILE A 714 -24.69 -18.29 22.17
N LEU A 715 -24.57 -16.99 21.95
CA LEU A 715 -24.54 -16.38 20.64
C LEU A 715 -23.21 -15.63 20.44
N PHE A 716 -22.38 -16.12 19.52
CA PHE A 716 -21.11 -15.46 19.16
C PHE A 716 -21.27 -14.77 17.81
N LYS A 717 -21.07 -13.45 17.76
CA LYS A 717 -21.17 -12.67 16.52
C LYS A 717 -19.97 -12.95 15.61
N GLN A 718 -20.20 -13.27 14.33
CA GLN A 718 -19.11 -13.49 13.36
C GLN A 718 -18.29 -12.22 13.13
N GLY A 719 -18.96 -11.07 13.01
CA GLY A 719 -18.32 -9.75 12.92
C GLY A 719 -18.19 -9.06 14.27
N GLN A 720 -17.46 -7.94 14.33
CA GLN A 720 -17.34 -7.14 15.55
C GLN A 720 -18.57 -6.25 15.82
N HIS A 721 -18.77 -5.86 17.08
CA HIS A 721 -19.73 -4.83 17.50
C HIS A 721 -18.96 -3.72 18.23
N LYS A 722 -19.09 -2.46 17.78
CA LYS A 722 -18.31 -1.32 18.33
C LYS A 722 -16.80 -1.62 18.45
N THR A 723 -16.22 -2.24 17.43
CA THR A 723 -14.81 -2.70 17.36
C THR A 723 -14.40 -3.82 18.31
N GLU A 724 -15.36 -4.42 19.03
CA GLU A 724 -15.12 -5.48 19.99
C GLU A 724 -15.72 -6.81 19.52
N ILE A 725 -15.16 -7.92 20.01
CA ILE A 725 -15.82 -9.23 19.94
C ILE A 725 -17.11 -9.13 20.77
N ALA A 726 -18.19 -9.74 20.28
CA ALA A 726 -19.46 -9.78 20.96
C ALA A 726 -19.96 -11.21 21.09
N CYS A 727 -19.99 -11.70 22.32
CA CYS A 727 -20.62 -12.95 22.70
C CYS A 727 -21.67 -12.70 23.78
N SER A 728 -22.87 -13.24 23.60
CA SER A 728 -24.02 -13.03 24.49
C SER A 728 -24.57 -14.36 25.00
N LEU A 729 -25.09 -14.36 26.22
CA LEU A 729 -26.11 -15.33 26.61
C LEU A 729 -27.47 -14.78 26.15
N PHE A 730 -28.20 -15.55 25.34
CA PHE A 730 -29.47 -15.14 24.75
C PHE A 730 -30.61 -15.95 25.37
N GLU A 731 -31.64 -15.27 25.89
CA GLU A 731 -32.61 -15.86 26.83
C GLU A 731 -34.00 -16.10 26.24
N LYS A 732 -34.20 -15.82 24.94
CA LYS A 732 -35.49 -15.97 24.25
C LYS A 732 -35.35 -16.90 23.04
N GLU A 733 -36.41 -17.63 22.72
CA GLU A 733 -36.44 -18.47 21.51
C GLU A 733 -36.41 -17.58 20.26
N ALA A 734 -35.30 -17.65 19.51
CA ALA A 734 -35.10 -16.98 18.23
C ALA A 734 -33.91 -17.60 17.50
N TYR A 735 -33.87 -17.45 16.18
CA TYR A 735 -32.83 -18.01 15.34
C TYR A 735 -31.84 -16.93 14.89
N CYS A 736 -30.56 -17.26 14.78
CA CYS A 736 -29.57 -16.35 14.17
C CYS A 736 -29.26 -16.79 12.73
N THR A 737 -28.88 -15.85 11.87
CA THR A 737 -28.38 -16.14 10.52
C THR A 737 -26.88 -16.45 10.55
N THR A 738 -26.28 -16.75 9.39
CA THR A 738 -24.85 -17.02 9.24
C THR A 738 -23.93 -15.89 9.73
N GLY A 739 -24.45 -14.70 10.06
CA GLY A 739 -23.72 -13.63 10.74
C GLY A 739 -23.35 -13.92 12.20
N ALA A 740 -23.79 -15.04 12.77
CA ALA A 740 -23.43 -15.48 14.11
C ALA A 740 -23.35 -17.02 14.22
N PHE A 741 -22.77 -17.48 15.33
CA PHE A 741 -22.67 -18.88 15.70
C PHE A 741 -23.43 -19.13 17.01
N ALA A 742 -24.12 -20.26 17.08
CA ALA A 742 -24.82 -20.69 18.29
C ALA A 742 -24.04 -21.81 18.97
N ILE A 743 -23.93 -21.74 20.30
CA ILE A 743 -23.35 -22.79 21.15
C ILE A 743 -24.33 -23.03 22.29
N ASN A 744 -24.61 -24.29 22.63
CA ASN A 744 -25.53 -24.63 23.69
C ASN A 744 -25.03 -25.82 24.52
N SER A 745 -25.51 -25.88 25.76
CA SER A 745 -25.27 -26.97 26.72
C SER A 745 -26.41 -27.05 27.73
N ASN A 746 -26.42 -28.04 28.61
CA ASN A 746 -27.45 -28.12 29.67
C ASN A 746 -27.08 -27.32 30.93
N ASN A 747 -25.81 -26.96 31.11
CA ASN A 747 -25.32 -26.29 32.31
C ASN A 747 -25.23 -24.77 32.13
N ILE A 748 -26.14 -24.03 32.78
CA ILE A 748 -26.18 -22.56 32.73
C ILE A 748 -24.92 -21.89 33.27
N GLN A 749 -24.30 -22.46 34.30
CA GLN A 749 -23.08 -21.91 34.88
C GLN A 749 -21.93 -21.99 33.88
N ASP A 750 -21.77 -23.14 33.23
CA ASP A 750 -20.74 -23.30 32.21
C ASP A 750 -21.00 -22.40 31.00
N LYS A 751 -22.27 -22.11 30.65
CA LYS A 751 -22.58 -21.10 29.63
C LYS A 751 -22.09 -19.71 30.03
N LYS A 752 -22.35 -19.26 31.26
CA LYS A 752 -21.87 -17.98 31.78
C LYS A 752 -20.33 -17.91 31.73
N VAL A 753 -19.66 -18.97 32.18
CA VAL A 753 -18.19 -19.08 32.12
C VAL A 753 -17.68 -18.97 30.68
N LEU A 754 -18.30 -19.68 29.73
CA LEU A 754 -17.87 -19.63 28.33
C LEU A 754 -18.14 -18.26 27.69
N VAL A 755 -19.28 -17.61 27.97
CA VAL A 755 -19.55 -16.24 27.50
C VAL A 755 -18.53 -15.25 28.05
N SER A 756 -18.19 -15.35 29.34
CA SER A 756 -17.14 -14.52 29.94
C SER A 756 -15.78 -14.77 29.31
N PHE A 757 -15.44 -16.02 29.01
CA PHE A 757 -14.20 -16.37 28.33
C PHE A 757 -14.14 -15.79 26.91
N LEU A 758 -15.20 -15.95 26.12
CA LEU A 758 -15.26 -15.52 24.72
C LEU A 758 -15.23 -13.99 24.54
N ASN A 759 -15.58 -13.22 25.58
CA ASN A 759 -15.42 -11.76 25.60
C ASN A 759 -14.09 -11.28 26.21
N SER A 760 -13.25 -12.19 26.72
CA SER A 760 -12.01 -11.84 27.41
C SER A 760 -10.89 -11.37 26.49
N ASP A 761 -9.93 -10.65 27.06
CA ASP A 761 -8.73 -10.19 26.36
C ASP A 761 -7.80 -11.34 25.92
N ILE A 762 -7.87 -12.51 26.55
CA ILE A 762 -7.15 -13.72 26.11
C ILE A 762 -7.67 -14.17 24.73
N VAL A 763 -9.00 -14.19 24.56
CA VAL A 763 -9.65 -14.56 23.29
C VAL A 763 -9.42 -13.49 22.24
N LYS A 764 -9.49 -12.21 22.62
CA LYS A 764 -9.17 -11.08 21.75
C LYS A 764 -7.74 -11.17 21.21
N PHE A 765 -6.76 -11.38 22.09
CA PHE A 765 -5.36 -11.60 21.72
C PHE A 765 -5.19 -12.77 20.77
N TYR A 766 -5.75 -13.93 21.12
CA TYR A 766 -5.60 -15.15 20.32
C TYR A 766 -6.18 -14.96 18.92
N LEU A 767 -7.44 -14.54 18.82
CA LEU A 767 -8.13 -14.39 17.53
C LEU A 767 -7.53 -13.29 16.67
N PHE A 768 -7.06 -12.18 17.26
CA PHE A 768 -6.38 -11.13 16.50
C PHE A 768 -5.11 -11.66 15.81
N LEU A 769 -4.39 -12.59 16.46
CA LEU A 769 -3.16 -13.18 15.95
C LEU A 769 -3.35 -14.50 15.18
N SER A 770 -4.55 -15.10 15.16
CA SER A 770 -4.77 -16.42 14.54
C SER A 770 -5.89 -16.47 13.50
N ALA A 771 -6.85 -15.54 13.53
CA ALA A 771 -7.98 -15.53 12.61
C ALA A 771 -7.53 -15.14 11.19
N SER A 772 -8.10 -15.80 10.18
CA SER A 772 -7.68 -15.62 8.78
C SER A 772 -8.09 -14.27 8.18
N SER A 773 -9.10 -13.62 8.74
CA SER A 773 -9.71 -12.40 8.18
C SER A 773 -9.48 -11.15 9.01
N TRP A 774 -9.64 -11.22 10.33
CA TRP A 774 -9.45 -10.06 11.20
C TRP A 774 -8.00 -9.57 11.13
N GLY A 775 -7.78 -8.26 10.91
CA GLY A 775 -6.46 -7.67 10.73
C GLY A 775 -5.80 -8.01 9.38
N ILE A 776 -6.58 -8.53 8.41
CA ILE A 776 -6.17 -8.78 7.01
C ILE A 776 -7.21 -8.24 6.04
N GLU A 777 -8.51 -8.55 6.16
CA GLU A 777 -9.53 -8.22 5.14
C GLU A 777 -10.89 -7.79 5.72
N ARG A 778 -11.43 -8.50 6.69
CA ARG A 778 -12.68 -8.11 7.37
C ARG A 778 -12.55 -8.50 8.82
N GLU A 779 -13.05 -7.65 9.70
CA GLU A 779 -13.10 -7.82 11.15
C GLU A 779 -14.10 -8.92 11.52
N GLN A 780 -13.79 -10.13 11.08
CA GLN A 780 -14.61 -11.33 11.15
C GLN A 780 -13.79 -12.52 11.63
N VAL A 781 -14.44 -13.42 12.34
CA VAL A 781 -13.89 -14.68 12.83
C VAL A 781 -14.78 -15.82 12.37
N PHE A 782 -14.21 -16.90 11.85
CA PHE A 782 -15.00 -18.06 11.40
C PHE A 782 -15.14 -19.11 12.49
N LEU A 783 -16.23 -19.91 12.43
CA LEU A 783 -16.54 -20.93 13.43
C LEU A 783 -15.38 -21.91 13.67
N ASN A 784 -14.68 -22.36 12.63
CA ASN A 784 -13.56 -23.27 12.80
C ASN A 784 -12.37 -22.62 13.55
N GLU A 785 -12.21 -21.30 13.46
CA GLU A 785 -11.19 -20.55 14.18
C GLU A 785 -11.59 -20.32 15.64
N LEU A 786 -12.88 -20.08 15.89
CA LEU A 786 -13.45 -20.04 17.25
C LEU A 786 -13.20 -21.37 17.99
N LEU A 787 -13.41 -22.49 17.30
CA LEU A 787 -13.22 -23.84 17.87
C LEU A 787 -11.74 -24.19 18.14
N GLU A 788 -10.80 -23.46 17.53
CA GLU A 788 -9.35 -23.58 17.79
C GLU A 788 -8.92 -22.85 19.08
N LEU A 789 -9.77 -22.04 19.70
CA LEU A 789 -9.47 -21.38 20.98
C LEU A 789 -9.14 -22.39 22.08
N PRO A 790 -8.30 -22.02 23.07
CA PRO A 790 -8.08 -22.86 24.23
C PRO A 790 -9.40 -23.06 25.01
N SER A 791 -9.60 -24.26 25.55
CA SER A 791 -10.74 -24.51 26.43
C SER A 791 -10.50 -23.92 27.82
N PRO A 792 -11.41 -23.08 28.36
CA PRO A 792 -11.30 -22.58 29.74
C PRO A 792 -11.63 -23.66 30.78
N PHE A 793 -12.21 -24.80 30.36
CA PHE A 793 -12.61 -25.91 31.22
C PHE A 793 -11.45 -26.88 31.45
N THR A 794 -10.39 -26.37 32.09
CA THR A 794 -9.23 -27.18 32.49
C THR A 794 -9.47 -27.80 33.86
N SER A 795 -8.62 -28.75 34.25
CA SER A 795 -8.60 -29.29 35.62
C SER A 795 -8.31 -28.24 36.69
N LEU A 796 -7.73 -27.10 36.31
CA LEU A 796 -7.43 -25.99 37.22
C LEU A 796 -8.62 -25.03 37.37
N CYS A 797 -9.62 -25.12 36.48
CA CYS A 797 -10.87 -24.35 36.58
C CYS A 797 -11.80 -25.02 37.61
N SER A 798 -11.48 -24.81 38.88
CA SER A 798 -12.22 -25.40 40.01
C SER A 798 -13.67 -24.87 40.07
N PRO A 799 -14.60 -25.60 40.72
CA PRO A 799 -15.96 -25.11 40.95
C PRO A 799 -15.98 -23.71 41.61
N THR A 800 -15.04 -23.41 42.49
CA THR A 800 -14.88 -22.09 43.11
C THR A 800 -14.58 -21.00 42.09
N ILE A 801 -13.68 -21.25 41.13
CA ILE A 801 -13.36 -20.29 40.07
C ILE A 801 -14.56 -20.10 39.14
N LYS A 802 -15.25 -21.18 38.76
CA LYS A 802 -16.47 -21.11 37.95
C LYS A 802 -17.57 -20.29 38.63
N ASN A 803 -17.74 -20.44 39.95
CA ASN A 803 -18.69 -19.64 40.74
C ASN A 803 -18.32 -18.16 40.69
N LYS A 804 -17.04 -17.80 40.93
CA LYS A 804 -16.59 -16.40 40.85
C LYS A 804 -16.85 -15.78 39.48
N ILE A 805 -16.47 -16.46 38.41
CA ILE A 805 -16.66 -15.95 37.03
C ILE A 805 -18.15 -15.79 36.71
N SER A 806 -19.00 -16.69 37.20
CA SER A 806 -20.45 -16.60 37.01
C SER A 806 -21.06 -15.42 37.78
N ASN A 807 -20.58 -15.15 38.99
CA ASN A 807 -21.00 -13.97 39.75
C ASN A 807 -20.57 -12.68 39.05
N TYR A 808 -19.32 -12.60 38.58
CA TYR A 808 -18.86 -11.45 37.80
C TYR A 808 -19.64 -11.26 36.49
N PHE A 809 -20.05 -12.34 35.84
CA PHE A 809 -20.96 -12.27 34.69
C PHE A 809 -22.29 -11.62 35.09
N ASP A 810 -22.89 -12.07 36.20
CA ASP A 810 -24.17 -11.55 36.69
C ASP A 810 -24.06 -10.07 37.09
N ASP A 811 -22.93 -9.66 37.68
CA ASP A 811 -22.63 -8.27 38.01
C ASP A 811 -22.58 -7.39 36.75
N ILE A 812 -21.89 -7.84 35.68
CA ILE A 812 -21.87 -7.13 34.39
C ILE A 812 -23.28 -7.02 33.81
N VAL A 813 -24.04 -8.11 33.81
CA VAL A 813 -25.42 -8.12 33.29
C VAL A 813 -26.32 -7.15 34.07
N SER A 814 -26.19 -7.10 35.39
CA SER A 814 -26.92 -6.18 36.27
C SER A 814 -26.54 -4.71 35.99
N LYS A 815 -25.24 -4.41 35.86
CA LYS A 815 -24.79 -3.04 35.54
C LYS A 815 -25.26 -2.56 34.17
N LYS A 816 -25.29 -3.44 33.17
CA LYS A 816 -25.80 -3.10 31.81
C LYS A 816 -27.30 -2.77 31.80
N SER A 817 -28.11 -3.34 32.69
CA SER A 817 -29.55 -3.05 32.74
C SER A 817 -29.87 -1.72 33.43
N GLN A 818 -28.93 -1.14 34.18
CA GLN A 818 -29.14 0.05 35.00
C GLN A 818 -28.46 1.33 34.45
N PHE A 819 -28.00 1.33 33.18
CA PHE A 819 -27.33 2.48 32.52
C PHE A 819 -26.09 3.04 33.27
N PHE A 820 -25.26 2.16 33.85
CA PHE A 820 -24.02 2.58 34.54
C PHE A 820 -22.87 2.96 33.60
N ASN A 821 -21.85 3.64 34.16
CA ASN A 821 -20.64 4.08 33.48
C ASN A 821 -19.78 2.89 33.00
N ASN A 822 -19.10 3.02 31.84
CA ASN A 822 -18.33 1.92 31.23
C ASN A 822 -17.09 1.49 32.02
N ASP A 823 -16.55 2.36 32.88
CA ASP A 823 -15.34 2.10 33.67
C ASP A 823 -15.54 0.93 34.65
N ASP A 824 -16.74 0.82 35.23
CA ASP A 824 -17.14 -0.23 36.16
C ASP A 824 -17.14 -1.63 35.55
N ILE A 825 -17.53 -1.76 34.28
CA ILE A 825 -17.54 -3.05 33.57
C ILE A 825 -16.10 -3.48 33.29
N THR A 826 -15.24 -2.53 32.93
CA THR A 826 -13.82 -2.78 32.62
C THR A 826 -13.07 -3.37 33.83
N GLU A 827 -13.38 -2.90 35.04
CA GLU A 827 -12.81 -3.46 36.27
C GLU A 827 -13.22 -4.92 36.50
N ILE A 828 -14.50 -5.25 36.29
CA ILE A 828 -14.99 -6.63 36.43
C ILE A 828 -14.38 -7.53 35.34
N GLU A 829 -14.24 -7.04 34.11
CA GLU A 829 -13.56 -7.76 33.03
C GLU A 829 -12.09 -8.09 33.38
N ARG A 830 -11.41 -7.20 34.10
CA ARG A 830 -10.05 -7.46 34.62
C ARG A 830 -10.04 -8.58 35.67
N LEU A 831 -11.02 -8.62 36.58
CA LEU A 831 -11.16 -9.71 37.55
C LEU A 831 -11.43 -11.06 36.84
N ILE A 832 -12.28 -11.05 35.81
CA ILE A 832 -12.54 -12.23 34.96
C ILE A 832 -11.24 -12.69 34.28
N PHE A 833 -10.45 -11.76 33.72
CA PHE A 833 -9.16 -12.07 33.11
C PHE A 833 -8.20 -12.75 34.11
N ASP A 834 -8.09 -12.22 35.33
CA ASP A 834 -7.21 -12.78 36.37
C ASP A 834 -7.61 -14.20 36.81
N GLU A 835 -8.91 -14.53 36.81
CA GLU A 835 -9.36 -15.89 37.06
C GLU A 835 -9.03 -16.83 35.87
N PHE A 836 -9.15 -16.39 34.62
CA PHE A 836 -8.76 -17.21 33.47
C PHE A 836 -7.25 -17.43 33.34
N VAL A 837 -6.43 -16.47 33.79
CA VAL A 837 -4.98 -16.64 33.92
C VAL A 837 -4.66 -17.87 34.77
N LYS A 838 -5.38 -18.06 35.88
CA LYS A 838 -5.20 -19.23 36.77
C LYS A 838 -5.65 -20.52 36.05
N CYS A 839 -6.83 -20.50 35.42
CA CYS A 839 -7.36 -21.66 34.68
C CYS A 839 -6.42 -22.16 33.58
N LEU A 840 -5.73 -21.24 32.90
CA LEU A 840 -4.85 -21.53 31.76
C LEU A 840 -3.36 -21.60 32.13
N SER A 841 -3.00 -21.46 33.42
CA SER A 841 -1.61 -21.42 33.91
C SER A 841 -0.75 -20.41 33.16
N LEU A 842 -1.27 -19.19 33.03
CA LEU A 842 -0.57 -18.06 32.42
C LEU A 842 0.35 -17.39 33.44
N THR A 843 1.57 -17.08 33.00
CA THR A 843 2.59 -16.39 33.80
C THR A 843 2.41 -14.87 33.73
N GLU A 844 3.10 -14.11 34.59
CA GLU A 844 3.15 -12.65 34.47
C GLU A 844 3.72 -12.19 33.12
N ARG A 845 4.66 -12.94 32.54
CA ARG A 845 5.15 -12.69 31.18
C ARG A 845 4.05 -12.87 30.13
N ASP A 846 3.26 -13.93 30.26
CA ASP A 846 2.12 -14.17 29.35
C ASP A 846 1.12 -13.00 29.41
N LYS A 847 0.87 -12.44 30.60
CA LYS A 847 0.02 -11.24 30.77
C LYS A 847 0.60 -10.01 30.06
N ILE A 848 1.91 -9.78 30.20
CA ILE A 848 2.61 -8.66 29.53
C ILE A 848 2.47 -8.78 28.02
N ILE A 849 2.72 -9.97 27.45
CA ILE A 849 2.62 -10.23 26.02
C ILE A 849 1.21 -9.94 25.51
N ILE A 850 0.18 -10.44 26.21
CA ILE A 850 -1.23 -10.18 25.88
C ILE A 850 -1.52 -8.67 25.90
N ASN A 851 -1.19 -8.00 27.00
CA ASN A 851 -1.48 -6.59 27.18
C ASN A 851 -0.78 -5.71 26.14
N ASP A 852 0.53 -5.87 25.96
CA ASP A 852 1.30 -5.06 25.02
C ASP A 852 0.83 -5.31 23.57
N THR A 853 0.47 -6.54 23.21
CA THR A 853 -0.12 -6.84 21.89
C THR A 853 -1.45 -6.11 21.69
N LEU A 854 -2.33 -6.09 22.69
CA LEU A 854 -3.63 -5.43 22.57
C LEU A 854 -3.49 -3.91 22.53
N VAL A 855 -2.62 -3.33 23.35
CA VAL A 855 -2.40 -1.88 23.45
C VAL A 855 -1.67 -1.34 22.22
N PHE A 856 -0.57 -1.97 21.80
CA PHE A 856 0.28 -1.43 20.75
C PHE A 856 -0.06 -1.99 19.37
N ASN A 857 -0.28 -3.29 19.23
CA ASN A 857 -0.40 -3.91 17.90
C ASN A 857 -1.86 -3.87 17.41
N LEU A 858 -2.81 -4.32 18.23
CA LEU A 858 -4.23 -4.13 17.93
C LEU A 858 -4.62 -2.65 18.01
N GLY A 859 -4.05 -1.88 18.94
CA GLY A 859 -4.23 -0.43 19.00
C GLY A 859 -3.74 0.27 17.72
N LEU A 860 -2.60 -0.12 17.17
CA LEU A 860 -2.12 0.36 15.87
C LEU A 860 -3.09 0.02 14.74
N PHE A 861 -3.59 -1.22 14.71
CA PHE A 861 -4.59 -1.63 13.73
C PHE A 861 -5.89 -0.82 13.81
N LYS A 862 -6.41 -0.58 15.02
CA LYS A 862 -7.68 0.12 15.25
C LYS A 862 -7.58 1.64 15.02
N ASN A 863 -6.52 2.25 15.54
CA ASN A 863 -6.41 3.71 15.66
C ASN A 863 -5.49 4.34 14.60
N GLY A 864 -4.74 3.53 13.84
CA GLY A 864 -3.80 4.01 12.82
C GLY A 864 -2.81 5.03 13.40
N HIS A 865 -2.66 6.18 12.75
CA HIS A 865 -1.77 7.27 13.18
C HIS A 865 -2.09 7.83 14.58
N SER A 866 -3.31 7.69 15.06
CA SER A 866 -3.69 8.13 16.42
C SER A 866 -3.36 7.09 17.51
N SER A 867 -2.74 5.97 17.14
CA SER A 867 -2.29 4.95 18.09
C SER A 867 -1.30 5.49 19.09
N ILE A 868 -1.43 5.05 20.35
CA ILE A 868 -0.46 5.35 21.41
C ILE A 868 0.97 4.90 21.07
N GLY A 869 1.12 3.91 20.17
CA GLY A 869 2.41 3.41 19.72
C GLY A 869 3.28 4.45 19.00
N PHE A 870 2.68 5.47 18.37
CA PHE A 870 3.40 6.55 17.69
C PHE A 870 3.76 7.72 18.61
N LYS A 871 3.21 7.76 19.82
CA LYS A 871 3.57 8.81 20.79
C LYS A 871 5.01 8.60 21.28
N ARG A 872 5.64 9.70 21.73
CA ARG A 872 6.96 9.64 22.37
C ARG A 872 6.98 8.72 23.59
N THR A 873 8.14 8.15 23.88
CA THR A 873 8.33 7.31 25.06
C THR A 873 8.45 8.17 26.31
N LEU A 874 7.80 7.76 27.41
CA LEU A 874 7.93 8.43 28.71
C LEU A 874 9.06 7.81 29.53
N LEU A 875 9.65 8.58 30.44
CA LEU A 875 10.74 8.11 31.30
C LEU A 875 10.37 6.85 32.12
N SER A 876 9.14 6.76 32.61
CA SER A 876 8.63 5.58 33.33
C SER A 876 8.57 4.32 32.44
N GLU A 877 8.24 4.49 31.17
CA GLU A 877 8.17 3.42 30.17
C GLU A 877 9.59 2.95 29.78
N ASN A 878 10.51 3.90 29.56
CA ASN A 878 11.93 3.62 29.36
C ASN A 878 12.53 2.83 30.55
N LYS A 879 12.17 3.20 31.77
CA LYS A 879 12.61 2.49 32.98
C LYS A 879 12.09 1.05 33.00
N LEU A 880 10.81 0.83 32.71
CA LEU A 880 10.23 -0.52 32.65
C LEU A 880 10.86 -1.39 31.56
N TYR A 881 11.10 -0.82 30.37
CA TYR A 881 11.81 -1.48 29.28
C TYR A 881 13.21 -1.94 29.74
N ALA A 882 14.00 -1.01 30.29
CA ALA A 882 15.36 -1.29 30.72
C ALA A 882 15.43 -2.31 31.88
N GLN A 883 14.44 -2.30 32.80
CA GLN A 883 14.33 -3.29 33.87
C GLN A 883 14.15 -4.70 33.32
N ILE A 884 13.20 -4.90 32.40
CA ILE A 884 12.94 -6.22 31.81
C ILE A 884 14.15 -6.70 31.01
N LEU A 885 14.71 -5.82 30.18
CA LEU A 885 15.91 -6.11 29.39
C LEU A 885 17.08 -6.58 30.27
N CYS A 886 17.39 -5.85 31.34
CA CYS A 886 18.47 -6.22 32.26
C CYS A 886 18.16 -7.50 33.02
N ASN A 887 16.92 -7.68 33.49
CA ASN A 887 16.52 -8.88 34.22
C ASN A 887 16.69 -10.14 33.37
N ASP A 888 16.33 -10.08 32.09
CA ASP A 888 16.38 -11.21 31.17
C ASP A 888 17.83 -11.60 30.87
N ILE A 889 18.68 -10.62 30.57
CA ILE A 889 20.10 -10.84 30.34
C ILE A 889 20.78 -11.35 31.61
N ASN A 890 20.49 -10.77 32.78
CA ASN A 890 21.07 -11.22 34.05
C ASN A 890 20.59 -12.62 34.46
N SER A 891 19.37 -13.01 34.08
CA SER A 891 18.86 -14.36 34.30
C SER A 891 19.64 -15.38 33.47
N PHE A 892 19.95 -15.06 32.21
CA PHE A 892 20.87 -15.85 31.38
C PHE A 892 22.29 -15.88 31.98
N LEU A 893 22.79 -14.74 32.47
CA LEU A 893 24.11 -14.59 33.10
C LEU A 893 24.14 -14.98 34.58
N HIS A 894 23.16 -15.76 35.08
CA HIS A 894 23.04 -16.06 36.51
C HIS A 894 24.34 -16.64 37.09
N SER A 895 24.92 -17.63 36.40
CA SER A 895 26.16 -18.32 36.80
C SER A 895 27.45 -17.57 36.40
N SER A 896 27.34 -16.46 35.68
CA SER A 896 28.48 -15.63 35.28
C SER A 896 28.84 -14.61 36.37
N LYS A 897 30.14 -14.26 36.46
CA LYS A 897 30.62 -13.12 37.25
C LYS A 897 30.24 -11.78 36.59
N THR A 898 29.92 -11.79 35.30
CA THR A 898 29.48 -10.61 34.57
C THR A 898 28.00 -10.36 34.80
N LYS A 899 27.63 -9.12 35.08
CA LYS A 899 26.28 -8.62 35.33
C LYS A 899 26.02 -7.39 34.50
N VAL A 900 24.76 -7.14 34.18
CA VAL A 900 24.32 -6.03 33.34
C VAL A 900 23.46 -5.06 34.12
N TYR A 901 23.69 -3.77 33.90
CA TYR A 901 22.77 -2.70 34.28
C TYR A 901 22.62 -1.70 33.12
N ALA A 902 21.59 -0.85 33.16
CA ALA A 902 21.31 0.09 32.09
C ALA A 902 21.44 1.56 32.52
N LYS A 903 21.78 2.41 31.55
CA LYS A 903 21.56 3.86 31.61
C LYS A 903 20.49 4.25 30.59
N ILE A 904 19.56 5.12 31.01
CA ILE A 904 18.48 5.63 30.18
C ILE A 904 18.46 7.15 30.18
N TYR A 905 17.84 7.73 29.16
CA TYR A 905 17.74 9.18 28.97
C TYR A 905 16.28 9.64 28.93
N ASP A 906 16.02 10.85 29.45
CA ASP A 906 14.70 11.50 29.35
C ASP A 906 14.57 12.28 28.03
N VAL A 907 14.09 11.59 27.00
CA VAL A 907 13.90 12.13 25.64
C VAL A 907 12.67 13.04 25.52
N GLN A 908 12.82 14.13 24.77
CA GLN A 908 11.77 15.13 24.52
C GLN A 908 11.10 14.92 23.16
N SER A 909 10.05 15.68 22.85
CA SER A 909 9.29 15.54 21.60
C SER A 909 10.10 15.85 20.34
N ASN A 910 11.14 16.68 20.44
CA ASN A 910 12.03 17.04 19.33
C ASN A 910 13.26 16.11 19.20
N ASP A 911 13.34 15.06 20.01
CA ASP A 911 14.39 14.04 19.92
C ASP A 911 13.87 12.88 19.04
N PRO A 912 14.39 12.72 17.80
CA PRO A 912 13.88 11.71 16.86
C PRO A 912 14.19 10.27 17.30
N LEU A 913 15.28 10.10 18.03
CA LEU A 913 15.77 8.82 18.53
C LEU A 913 15.75 8.78 20.07
N ASN A 914 15.62 7.56 20.59
CA ASN A 914 15.74 7.22 22.00
C ASN A 914 16.87 6.20 22.19
N LEU A 915 17.45 6.17 23.38
CA LEU A 915 18.71 5.48 23.68
C LEU A 915 18.63 4.75 25.03
N VAL A 916 19.02 3.47 25.01
CA VAL A 916 19.30 2.68 26.21
C VAL A 916 20.72 2.12 26.09
N ILE A 917 21.56 2.36 27.10
CA ILE A 917 22.94 1.88 27.16
C ILE A 917 23.03 0.77 28.20
N LEU A 918 23.51 -0.40 27.82
CA LEU A 918 23.81 -1.50 28.74
C LEU A 918 25.30 -1.50 29.10
N HIS A 919 25.62 -1.69 30.37
CA HIS A 919 26.99 -1.85 30.86
C HIS A 919 27.17 -3.22 31.51
N PHE A 920 28.19 -3.94 31.07
CA PHE A 920 28.57 -5.27 31.54
C PHE A 920 29.71 -5.15 32.55
N GLY A 921 29.43 -5.40 33.82
CA GLY A 921 30.38 -5.28 34.92
C GLY A 921 30.34 -6.48 35.88
N LYS A 922 30.86 -6.32 37.10
CA LYS A 922 30.84 -7.37 38.14
C LYS A 922 29.65 -7.29 39.09
N GLU A 923 28.97 -6.16 39.12
CA GLU A 923 27.90 -5.85 40.06
C GLU A 923 26.61 -5.46 39.32
N ILE A 924 25.48 -5.81 39.91
CA ILE A 924 24.18 -5.31 39.47
C ILE A 924 24.00 -3.93 40.12
N LYS A 925 23.79 -2.90 39.31
CA LYS A 925 23.47 -1.54 39.77
C LYS A 925 22.02 -1.20 39.42
N GLU A 926 21.46 -0.20 40.10
CA GLU A 926 20.19 0.39 39.69
C GLU A 926 20.33 1.10 38.33
N ILE A 927 19.20 1.24 37.63
CA ILE A 927 19.17 1.94 36.34
C ILE A 927 19.48 3.41 36.56
N GLU A 928 20.53 3.91 35.91
CA GLU A 928 20.90 5.31 35.98
C GLU A 928 20.07 6.14 34.99
N ILE A 929 19.57 7.29 35.43
CA ILE A 929 18.84 8.24 34.60
C ILE A 929 19.74 9.43 34.31
N LYS A 930 19.88 9.81 33.03
CA LYS A 930 20.72 10.92 32.56
C LYS A 930 19.91 11.91 31.72
N ASN A 931 20.40 13.15 31.61
CA ASN A 931 19.80 14.18 30.75
C ASN A 931 20.28 14.00 29.30
N ILE A 932 19.37 14.13 28.34
CA ILE A 932 19.66 13.97 26.91
C ILE A 932 20.41 15.16 26.30
N SER A 933 20.47 16.31 26.98
CA SER A 933 21.04 17.56 26.46
C SER A 933 22.43 17.42 25.83
N GLU A 934 23.28 16.56 26.40
CA GLU A 934 24.66 16.33 25.94
C GLU A 934 24.76 15.45 24.68
N LEU A 935 23.71 14.69 24.36
CA LEU A 935 23.68 13.73 23.25
C LEU A 935 22.69 14.09 22.13
N ARG A 936 21.84 15.10 22.35
CA ARG A 936 20.77 15.49 21.42
C ARG A 936 21.31 15.74 20.01
N LYS A 937 22.38 16.52 19.88
CA LYS A 937 22.98 16.85 18.57
C LYS A 937 23.47 15.59 17.86
N GLN A 938 24.15 14.70 18.59
CA GLN A 938 24.68 13.46 18.05
C GLN A 938 23.56 12.49 17.64
N LEU A 939 22.47 12.40 18.42
CA LEU A 939 21.31 11.58 18.04
C LEU A 939 20.62 12.14 16.79
N GLN A 940 20.51 13.46 16.65
CA GLN A 940 19.99 14.10 15.44
C GLN A 940 20.89 13.87 14.22
N GLU A 941 22.21 13.86 14.39
CA GLU A 941 23.16 13.50 13.33
C GLU A 941 23.04 12.01 12.95
N ILE A 942 22.89 11.11 13.92
CA ILE A 942 22.73 9.68 13.70
C ILE A 942 21.43 9.38 12.93
N ASP A 943 20.33 10.06 13.26
CA ASP A 943 19.01 9.85 12.64
C ASP A 943 19.05 9.92 11.11
N GLN A 944 19.86 10.84 10.57
CA GLN A 944 20.08 11.02 9.12
C GLN A 944 20.57 9.75 8.41
N TYR A 945 21.24 8.85 9.13
CA TYR A 945 21.78 7.60 8.60
C TYR A 945 20.89 6.39 8.91
N THR A 946 19.86 6.55 9.74
CA THR A 946 18.96 5.45 10.11
C THR A 946 17.98 5.10 9.00
N ILE A 947 17.59 6.07 8.17
CA ILE A 947 16.65 5.87 7.06
C ILE A 947 17.44 5.57 5.79
N GLN A 948 17.20 4.40 5.19
CA GLN A 948 17.83 4.01 3.95
C GLN A 948 16.80 3.75 2.85
N LYS A 949 17.02 4.31 1.67
CA LYS A 949 16.16 4.05 0.51
C LYS A 949 16.30 2.59 0.06
N LYS A 950 15.16 1.90 -0.07
CA LYS A 950 15.07 0.52 -0.55
C LYS A 950 14.57 0.45 -1.99
N ALA A 951 13.54 1.24 -2.33
CA ALA A 951 13.02 1.40 -3.69
C ALA A 951 12.50 2.84 -3.88
N HIS A 952 11.94 3.17 -5.05
CA HIS A 952 11.21 4.42 -5.21
C HIS A 952 10.12 4.50 -4.14
N SER A 953 10.10 5.58 -3.35
CA SER A 953 9.05 5.79 -2.34
C SER A 953 8.97 4.69 -1.27
N ILE A 954 10.03 3.89 -1.06
CA ILE A 954 10.07 2.88 0.01
C ILE A 954 11.42 2.97 0.71
N TYR A 955 11.35 3.16 2.02
CA TYR A 955 12.51 3.35 2.89
C TYR A 955 12.52 2.30 3.99
N VAL A 956 13.70 1.99 4.51
CA VAL A 956 13.88 1.11 5.66
C VAL A 956 14.52 1.91 6.78
N GLN A 957 13.83 1.97 7.92
CA GLN A 957 14.39 2.58 9.12
C GLN A 957 15.13 1.52 9.94
N LYS A 958 16.44 1.69 10.06
CA LYS A 958 17.33 0.79 10.79
C LYS A 958 17.34 1.12 12.27
N TYR A 959 17.49 0.07 13.08
CA TYR A 959 17.85 0.21 14.50
C TYR A 959 19.35 0.06 14.63
N ILE A 960 19.94 0.89 15.48
CA ILE A 960 21.38 0.84 15.72
C ILE A 960 21.60 0.07 17.01
N LYS A 961 22.36 -1.01 16.87
CA LYS A 961 22.93 -1.75 17.97
C LYS A 961 24.45 -1.65 17.83
N TYR A 962 25.09 -0.93 18.74
CA TYR A 962 26.53 -0.69 18.70
C TYR A 962 27.21 -1.28 19.93
N TYR A 963 28.31 -2.00 19.73
CA TYR A 963 29.05 -2.69 20.78
C TYR A 963 30.41 -2.00 20.96
N ASP A 964 30.69 -1.57 22.18
CA ASP A 964 31.98 -0.99 22.57
C ASP A 964 32.46 -1.64 23.86
N LYS A 965 33.36 -2.62 23.73
CA LYS A 965 33.97 -3.37 24.84
C LYS A 965 32.92 -3.96 25.80
N ASP A 966 32.72 -3.32 26.94
CA ASP A 966 31.82 -3.71 28.02
C ASP A 966 30.47 -2.98 27.96
N THR A 967 30.22 -2.24 26.88
CA THR A 967 29.06 -1.37 26.72
C THR A 967 28.31 -1.68 25.42
N VAL A 968 26.98 -1.70 25.48
CA VAL A 968 26.12 -1.90 24.30
C VAL A 968 25.09 -0.78 24.21
N TYR A 969 25.02 -0.14 23.07
CA TYR A 969 24.09 0.96 22.79
C TYR A 969 22.93 0.44 21.96
N LEU A 970 21.71 0.66 22.44
CA LEU A 970 20.48 0.42 21.70
C LEU A 970 19.84 1.76 21.35
N ILE A 971 19.86 2.11 20.05
CA ILE A 971 19.28 3.36 19.55
C ILE A 971 18.18 3.02 18.55
N LYS A 972 16.97 3.53 18.82
CA LYS A 972 15.76 3.30 18.02
C LYS A 972 14.92 4.58 17.98
N PRO A 973 13.92 4.70 17.08
CA PRO A 973 13.06 5.87 17.05
C PRO A 973 12.36 6.11 18.39
N ASN A 974 12.12 7.38 18.74
CA ASN A 974 11.44 7.77 19.97
C ASN A 974 9.92 7.58 19.88
N GLN A 975 9.49 6.33 19.74
CA GLN A 975 8.08 5.96 19.65
C GLN A 975 7.80 4.77 20.57
N LYS A 976 6.75 4.84 21.39
CA LYS A 976 6.46 3.84 22.44
C LYS A 976 6.46 2.40 21.95
N ARG A 977 6.00 2.15 20.72
CA ARG A 977 5.95 0.81 20.11
C ARG A 977 7.32 0.12 20.00
N PHE A 978 8.42 0.86 20.01
CA PHE A 978 9.79 0.30 19.96
C PHE A 978 10.44 0.12 21.34
N TRP A 979 9.74 0.51 22.40
CA TRP A 979 10.23 0.52 23.78
C TRP A 979 9.21 -0.15 24.73
N THR A 980 8.45 -1.12 24.23
CA THR A 980 7.46 -1.89 25.02
C THR A 980 8.14 -2.95 25.88
N ARG A 981 7.42 -3.51 26.85
CA ARG A 981 7.96 -4.56 27.72
C ARG A 981 8.22 -5.84 26.93
N THR A 982 7.35 -6.17 25.97
CA THR A 982 7.60 -7.32 25.09
C THR A 982 8.77 -7.07 24.13
N GLN A 983 8.95 -5.84 23.64
CA GLN A 983 10.12 -5.49 22.82
C GLN A 983 11.43 -5.65 23.61
N ALA A 984 11.45 -5.31 24.89
CA ALA A 984 12.61 -5.57 25.77
C ALA A 984 12.98 -7.06 25.85
N MET A 985 11.99 -7.97 25.83
CA MET A 985 12.23 -9.43 25.85
C MET A 985 12.83 -9.92 24.52
N GLU A 986 12.37 -9.37 23.39
CA GLU A 986 12.93 -9.66 22.06
C GLU A 986 14.37 -9.14 21.93
N ASP A 987 14.64 -7.91 22.41
CA ASP A 987 15.99 -7.33 22.40
C ASP A 987 16.94 -8.10 23.30
N ALA A 988 16.48 -8.55 24.48
CA ALA A 988 17.26 -9.42 25.37
C ALA A 988 17.63 -10.73 24.67
N SER A 989 16.67 -11.38 24.02
CA SER A 989 16.88 -12.64 23.30
C SER A 989 17.86 -12.48 22.15
N SER A 990 17.73 -11.39 21.38
CA SER A 990 18.66 -11.04 20.31
C SER A 990 20.07 -10.80 20.84
N LEU A 991 20.22 -10.01 21.91
CA LEU A 991 21.52 -9.73 22.53
C LEU A 991 22.18 -10.99 23.12
N ILE A 992 21.41 -11.88 23.73
CA ILE A 992 21.92 -13.17 24.23
C ILE A 992 22.46 -14.01 23.07
N ALA A 993 21.75 -14.07 21.95
CA ALA A 993 22.22 -14.77 20.75
C ALA A 993 23.52 -14.15 20.20
N ASP A 994 23.62 -12.83 20.17
CA ASP A 994 24.83 -12.12 19.76
C ASP A 994 26.01 -12.44 20.68
N ILE A 995 25.80 -12.43 22.01
CA ILE A 995 26.82 -12.79 23.01
C ILE A 995 27.31 -14.22 22.82
N ILE A 996 26.40 -15.17 22.57
CA ILE A 996 26.76 -16.58 22.32
C ILE A 996 27.60 -16.70 21.04
N ASN A 997 27.24 -15.97 19.98
CA ASN A 997 27.97 -16.01 18.71
C ASN A 997 29.33 -15.32 18.78
N MET A 998 29.46 -14.23 19.56
CA MET A 998 30.75 -13.58 19.81
C MET A 998 31.70 -14.41 20.69
N ALA A 999 31.15 -15.34 21.48
CA ALA A 999 31.93 -16.25 22.32
C ALA A 999 32.44 -17.50 21.58
N LYS A 1000 31.90 -17.79 20.39
CA LYS A 1000 32.40 -18.81 19.48
C LYS A 1000 33.51 -18.23 18.62
#